data_AF-A0A9D9ERI0-F1
#
_entry.id   AF-A0A9D9ERI0-F1
#
_cell.length_a   1.000
_cell.length_b   1.000
_cell.length_c   1.000
_cell.angle_alpha   90.00
_cell.angle_beta   90.00
_cell.angle_gamma   90.00
#
_symmetry.space_group_name_H-M   'P 1'
#
loop_
_entity.id
_entity.type
_entity.pdbx_description
1 polymer ?
#
loop_
_entity_poly.entity_id
_entity_poly.type
_entity_poly.pdbx_seq_one_letter_code
_entity_poly.pdbx_strand_id
1 'polypeptide(L)'
;MKKIFYNTVKAVLVTVLLLMAMAVIVPVFVCDQFRIGGHSMDPTLEAGDHILVNKLLFGARIYKNYDFSRPDVESFRMPGFRKIRPGDIVVFNSPDGRYNDRISFRINYVYAKRCIGTPGDTVRIVDGACFNSRIVGSVGPLCHQLELAEASDEELKAEGVVVNAAHFAGGGWTIRNFGPLAVPASGMTVSLDSVSVRQYAKVIQYETGYWPEVKQGEVFIDGRSYPEYTFNENYYFFIGDNVLDSRDSRYIGFVPEEYVVGIATRILFSEDTDGSWRKDRFFKSVAYEHTFPMSERLDRALSYAGENRCELVKVLDRYSVYPEDSLKLLSAVFLIENMPGRYYYEGKALTDQLEYYRHLREAADMGRHPTAALEMHRKKFPDFSPAAVERKEDIETVDSAYLCSNIEWAFRMWEEMPWGRSVPFEDFRDYVLPYRTGNETLSYWREDYFRQYGPLLESFMEAPDSIRTDYVRAASYLLSHMTPEDPYYSSYAPSGLPNVGPQAVKYRCGTCRELTDFNTYLFRTFCIPSSVDYMPLRGDNNTGHSWTSLWDRKGNVYCEDSGKIMRVKDSPNYSAAKLKVYRASFVADGDTDVTEAYSPHYMEHMPVPKRAVYPGYLPDTVYLALSRRLAWVPVVKARTDGRNVSFDDVCSGSMVRLVSIEGDRTRFWSDPFYVDSTGRYHFMSVTDSVTDMVALAKYPLRNEMGFRRRMIGGVFEGSNSPDFRPCDTLYIVEKASERLVERVRVNSGREYRYLRYYGPDSSWCHVAEIAFFGGADGGKLTGKIIGTPGSPGNQGNDTYHDYTKAFDGKIWTSVNYRYPSGGWTGMDFGRPMKITEIHYSPANRDNCIRAGDEYELYYCDKVWKSAGRKVAVTDSLLFEDVPAGTLYLLYDHTRGEQRRIFSYENGRQVWR
;
A
#
# COMPACT_ATOMS: atom_id res chain seq x y z
N MET A 1 41.63 -76.69 4.47
CA MET A 1 40.64 -76.77 3.38
C MET A 1 39.20 -77.00 3.85
N LYS A 2 38.86 -78.05 4.61
CA LYS A 2 37.47 -78.33 5.05
C LYS A 2 36.77 -77.18 5.80
N LYS A 3 37.48 -76.44 6.67
CA LYS A 3 36.92 -75.31 7.45
C LYS A 3 36.60 -74.07 6.60
N ILE A 4 37.42 -73.80 5.58
CA ILE A 4 37.20 -72.71 4.61
C ILE A 4 36.00 -73.04 3.72
N PHE A 5 35.96 -74.27 3.18
CA PHE A 5 34.82 -74.75 2.39
C PHE A 5 33.50 -74.69 3.18
N TYR A 6 33.48 -75.15 4.43
CA TYR A 6 32.31 -75.08 5.31
C TYR A 6 31.84 -73.64 5.55
N ASN A 7 32.77 -72.71 5.82
CA ASN A 7 32.42 -71.30 6.03
C ASN A 7 31.90 -70.63 4.75
N THR A 8 32.47 -70.94 3.59
CA THR A 8 31.99 -70.42 2.30
C THR A 8 30.59 -70.95 1.97
N VAL A 9 30.35 -72.25 2.15
CA VAL A 9 29.02 -72.86 1.93
C VAL A 9 27.98 -72.26 2.89
N LYS A 10 28.33 -72.09 4.17
CA LYS A 10 27.46 -71.45 5.16
C LYS A 10 27.15 -70.00 4.79
N ALA A 11 28.14 -69.23 4.34
CA ALA A 11 27.93 -67.84 3.91
C ALA A 11 27.00 -67.76 2.69
N VAL A 12 27.21 -68.60 1.67
CA VAL A 12 26.32 -68.67 0.50
C VAL A 12 24.89 -69.04 0.92
N LEU A 13 24.74 -70.04 1.80
CA LEU A 13 23.42 -70.48 2.27
C LEU A 13 22.69 -69.37 3.04
N VAL A 14 23.40 -68.65 3.91
CA VAL A 14 22.85 -67.49 4.64
C VAL A 14 22.47 -66.37 3.68
N THR A 15 23.31 -66.06 2.68
CA THR A 15 22.99 -65.04 1.67
C THR A 15 21.75 -65.42 0.85
N VAL A 16 21.63 -66.68 0.43
CA VAL A 16 20.45 -67.16 -0.29
C VAL A 16 19.19 -67.09 0.59
N LEU A 17 19.28 -67.48 1.87
CA LEU A 17 18.19 -67.33 2.83
C LEU A 17 17.80 -65.86 3.04
N LEU A 18 18.76 -64.95 3.14
CA LEU A 18 18.50 -63.51 3.27
C LEU A 18 17.86 -62.93 2.01
N LEU A 19 18.29 -63.34 0.81
CA LEU A 19 17.69 -62.92 -0.46
C LEU A 19 16.26 -63.44 -0.59
N MET A 20 15.99 -64.70 -0.22
CA MET A 20 14.64 -65.24 -0.19
C MET A 20 13.76 -64.54 0.85
N ALA A 21 14.30 -64.24 2.03
CA ALA A 21 13.60 -63.47 3.05
C ALA A 21 13.27 -62.05 2.54
N MET A 22 14.22 -61.35 1.91
CA MET A 22 13.98 -60.02 1.31
C MET A 22 12.96 -60.08 0.17
N ALA A 23 13.00 -61.12 -0.67
CA ALA A 23 12.03 -61.32 -1.75
C ALA A 23 10.58 -61.49 -1.26
N VAL A 24 10.38 -61.85 0.02
CA VAL A 24 9.06 -61.89 0.67
C VAL A 24 8.79 -60.62 1.48
N ILE A 25 9.75 -60.18 2.29
CA ILE A 25 9.59 -59.05 3.22
C ILE A 25 9.43 -57.73 2.46
N VAL A 26 10.21 -57.50 1.40
CA VAL A 26 10.18 -56.23 0.67
C VAL A 26 8.82 -56.02 -0.01
N PRO A 27 8.28 -56.96 -0.80
CA PRO A 27 6.93 -56.83 -1.38
C PRO A 27 5.83 -56.73 -0.35
N VAL A 28 5.92 -57.44 0.78
CA VAL A 28 4.84 -57.42 1.78
C VAL A 28 4.84 -56.12 2.59
N PHE A 29 6.01 -55.65 3.04
CA PHE A 29 6.10 -54.59 4.05
C PHE A 29 6.68 -53.25 3.56
N VAL A 30 7.51 -53.25 2.52
CA VAL A 30 8.33 -52.08 2.16
C VAL A 30 7.84 -51.40 0.90
N CYS A 31 7.86 -52.10 -0.23
CA CYS A 31 7.47 -51.55 -1.52
C CYS A 31 7.03 -52.65 -2.49
N ASP A 32 6.18 -52.29 -3.45
CA ASP A 32 5.79 -53.15 -4.57
C ASP A 32 6.16 -52.51 -5.91
N GLN A 33 6.12 -53.32 -6.96
CA GLN A 33 6.23 -52.84 -8.34
C GLN A 33 4.97 -53.15 -9.12
N PHE A 34 4.48 -52.18 -9.89
CA PHE A 34 3.32 -52.37 -10.79
C PHE A 34 3.64 -51.85 -12.18
N ARG A 35 3.16 -52.57 -13.20
CA ARG A 35 3.22 -52.13 -14.60
C ARG A 35 1.95 -51.35 -14.94
N ILE A 36 2.10 -50.18 -15.53
CA ILE A 36 1.02 -49.35 -16.04
C ILE A 36 0.66 -49.86 -17.44
N GLY A 37 -0.60 -50.26 -17.61
CA GLY A 37 -1.12 -50.85 -18.85
C GLY A 37 -2.17 -50.01 -19.57
N GLY A 38 -2.52 -48.81 -19.08
CA GLY A 38 -3.54 -47.96 -19.67
C GLY A 38 -3.22 -46.48 -19.52
N HIS A 39 -4.08 -45.63 -20.08
CA HIS A 39 -3.80 -44.20 -20.33
C HIS A 39 -4.41 -43.23 -19.30
N SER A 40 -5.13 -43.76 -18.31
CA SER A 40 -5.85 -42.94 -17.32
C SER A 40 -4.99 -42.04 -16.42
N MET A 41 -3.67 -42.24 -16.45
CA MET A 41 -2.71 -41.43 -15.68
C MET A 41 -1.76 -40.66 -16.59
N ASP A 42 -1.98 -40.66 -17.90
CA ASP A 42 -1.20 -39.84 -18.84
C ASP A 42 -1.40 -38.34 -18.45
N PRO A 43 -0.37 -37.48 -18.61
CA PRO A 43 0.99 -37.80 -19.04
C PRO A 43 1.91 -38.24 -17.87
N THR A 44 1.41 -38.23 -16.64
CA THR A 44 2.26 -38.47 -15.45
C THR A 44 2.78 -39.90 -15.41
N LEU A 45 1.90 -40.89 -15.67
CA LEU A 45 2.25 -42.30 -15.80
C LEU A 45 1.72 -42.81 -17.13
N GLU A 46 2.62 -43.31 -17.97
CA GLU A 46 2.31 -43.78 -19.31
C GLU A 46 2.22 -45.31 -19.36
N ALA A 47 1.46 -45.83 -20.32
CA ALA A 47 1.50 -47.25 -20.63
C ALA A 47 2.95 -47.69 -20.93
N GLY A 48 3.39 -48.74 -20.22
CA GLY A 48 4.78 -49.21 -20.22
C GLY A 48 5.61 -48.82 -19.00
N ASP A 49 5.16 -47.85 -18.18
CA ASP A 49 5.84 -47.48 -16.94
C ASP A 49 5.79 -48.62 -15.90
N HIS A 50 6.92 -48.89 -15.25
CA HIS A 50 7.03 -49.73 -14.07
C HIS A 50 7.21 -48.83 -12.84
N ILE A 51 6.15 -48.68 -12.03
CA ILE A 51 6.15 -47.77 -10.88
C ILE A 51 6.56 -48.48 -9.59
N LEU A 52 7.28 -47.76 -8.73
CA LEU A 52 7.58 -48.16 -7.36
C LEU A 52 6.50 -47.62 -6.42
N VAL A 53 5.81 -48.52 -5.73
CA VAL A 53 4.79 -48.20 -4.73
C VAL A 53 5.37 -48.37 -3.33
N ASN A 54 5.52 -47.27 -2.60
CA ASN A 54 6.05 -47.25 -1.25
C ASN A 54 4.95 -47.54 -0.22
N LYS A 55 5.09 -48.65 0.51
CA LYS A 55 4.17 -49.08 1.57
C LYS A 55 4.54 -48.53 2.94
N LEU A 56 5.78 -48.08 3.16
CA LEU A 56 6.23 -47.49 4.42
C LEU A 56 5.63 -46.09 4.66
N LEU A 57 5.29 -45.35 3.59
CA LEU A 57 4.70 -44.01 3.74
C LEU A 57 3.35 -44.09 4.45
N PHE A 58 2.39 -44.82 3.86
CA PHE A 58 1.04 -44.92 4.41
C PHE A 58 0.87 -46.05 5.43
N GLY A 59 1.71 -47.07 5.36
CA GLY A 59 1.58 -48.31 6.12
C GLY A 59 1.22 -49.50 5.23
N ALA A 60 1.93 -50.60 5.39
CA ALA A 60 1.63 -51.85 4.69
C ALA A 60 0.27 -52.41 5.13
N ARG A 61 -0.54 -52.87 4.17
CA ARG A 61 -1.77 -53.62 4.44
C ARG A 61 -1.44 -55.08 4.72
N ILE A 62 -1.93 -55.60 5.84
CA ILE A 62 -1.80 -57.01 6.21
C ILE A 62 -3.19 -57.64 6.25
N TYR A 63 -3.40 -58.68 5.45
CA TYR A 63 -4.66 -59.41 5.41
C TYR A 63 -4.78 -60.32 6.64
N LYS A 64 -5.97 -60.33 7.26
CA LYS A 64 -6.30 -61.25 8.36
C LYS A 64 -6.71 -62.62 7.82
N ASN A 65 -7.33 -62.65 6.65
CA ASN A 65 -7.75 -63.86 5.93
C ASN A 65 -7.21 -63.83 4.49
N TYR A 66 -6.72 -64.96 4.00
CA TYR A 66 -6.18 -65.14 2.66
C TYR A 66 -7.15 -65.85 1.70
N ASP A 67 -8.42 -66.05 2.11
CA ASP A 67 -9.51 -66.47 1.23
C ASP A 67 -10.07 -65.30 0.42
N PHE A 68 -9.47 -65.05 -0.75
CA PHE A 68 -9.87 -63.99 -1.68
C PHE A 68 -11.02 -64.38 -2.62
N SER A 69 -11.74 -65.47 -2.33
CA SER A 69 -12.93 -65.87 -3.09
C SER A 69 -14.19 -65.09 -2.65
N ARG A 70 -14.17 -64.51 -1.45
CA ARG A 70 -15.24 -63.70 -0.87
C ARG A 70 -15.18 -62.24 -1.35
N PRO A 71 -16.32 -61.51 -1.38
CA PRO A 71 -16.36 -60.12 -1.82
C PRO A 71 -15.77 -59.14 -0.80
N ASP A 72 -15.66 -59.54 0.47
CA ASP A 72 -15.21 -58.70 1.58
C ASP A 72 -13.76 -59.04 1.93
N VAL A 73 -12.98 -58.02 2.31
CA VAL A 73 -11.60 -58.19 2.74
C VAL A 73 -11.49 -57.81 4.20
N GLU A 74 -10.85 -58.68 5.00
CA GLU A 74 -10.46 -58.32 6.36
C GLU A 74 -8.97 -58.02 6.39
N SER A 75 -8.61 -56.79 6.71
CA SER A 75 -7.22 -56.38 6.81
C SER A 75 -6.97 -55.45 7.99
N PHE A 76 -5.70 -55.20 8.28
CA PHE A 76 -5.28 -54.09 9.13
C PHE A 76 -4.10 -53.35 8.51
N ARG A 77 -3.94 -52.09 8.90
CA ARG A 77 -2.90 -51.19 8.40
C ARG A 77 -1.77 -51.09 9.43
N MET A 78 -0.54 -51.36 9.01
CA MET A 78 0.65 -51.08 9.81
C MET A 78 0.86 -49.56 9.96
N PRO A 79 1.55 -49.06 11.00
CA PRO A 79 1.92 -47.65 11.07
C PRO A 79 2.76 -47.22 9.87
N GLY A 80 2.39 -46.09 9.26
CA GLY A 80 3.15 -45.42 8.21
C GLY A 80 3.81 -44.14 8.70
N PHE A 81 4.78 -43.62 7.95
CA PHE A 81 5.42 -42.33 8.24
C PHE A 81 4.49 -41.12 8.08
N ARG A 82 3.45 -41.21 7.24
CA ARG A 82 2.46 -40.15 7.04
C ARG A 82 1.15 -40.68 6.43
N LYS A 83 0.07 -39.93 6.56
CA LYS A 83 -1.17 -40.18 5.82
C LYS A 83 -1.02 -39.77 4.33
N ILE A 84 -1.92 -40.27 3.48
CA ILE A 84 -2.09 -39.82 2.09
C ILE A 84 -2.47 -38.34 2.11
N ARG A 85 -1.97 -37.59 1.13
CA ARG A 85 -2.23 -36.16 0.95
C ARG A 85 -2.88 -35.91 -0.40
N PRO A 86 -3.66 -34.83 -0.55
CA PRO A 86 -4.05 -34.35 -1.88
C PRO A 86 -2.81 -34.21 -2.78
N GLY A 87 -2.92 -34.69 -4.01
CA GLY A 87 -1.84 -34.77 -4.99
C GLY A 87 -1.06 -36.09 -5.02
N ASP A 88 -1.08 -36.94 -3.98
CA ASP A 88 -0.38 -38.24 -4.02
C ASP A 88 -0.96 -39.15 -5.13
N ILE A 89 -0.10 -39.89 -5.84
CA ILE A 89 -0.54 -40.98 -6.70
C ILE A 89 -0.64 -42.24 -5.86
N VAL A 90 -1.84 -42.81 -5.78
CA VAL A 90 -2.16 -43.93 -4.90
C VAL A 90 -2.52 -45.14 -5.72
N VAL A 91 -1.95 -46.29 -5.35
CA VAL A 91 -2.34 -47.59 -5.89
C VAL A 91 -3.30 -48.25 -4.92
N PHE A 92 -4.46 -48.68 -5.40
CA PHE A 92 -5.53 -49.29 -4.60
C PHE A 92 -6.29 -50.35 -5.40
N ASN A 93 -6.96 -51.27 -4.71
CA ASN A 93 -7.86 -52.23 -5.34
C ASN A 93 -9.17 -51.56 -5.75
N SER A 94 -9.66 -51.81 -6.97
CA SER A 94 -10.88 -51.15 -7.45
C SER A 94 -12.11 -51.52 -6.60
N PRO A 95 -12.94 -50.54 -6.19
CA PRO A 95 -14.17 -50.78 -5.41
C PRO A 95 -15.31 -51.41 -6.23
N ASP A 96 -15.27 -51.39 -7.56
CA ASP A 96 -16.36 -51.83 -8.45
C ASP A 96 -16.53 -53.37 -8.56
N GLY A 97 -15.87 -54.15 -7.71
CA GLY A 97 -15.61 -55.60 -7.80
C GLY A 97 -16.51 -56.47 -8.70
N ARG A 98 -17.14 -57.54 -8.18
CA ARG A 98 -17.92 -58.53 -9.00
C ARG A 98 -19.33 -58.07 -9.34
N TYR A 99 -19.83 -57.08 -8.63
CA TYR A 99 -21.20 -56.62 -8.70
C TYR A 99 -21.17 -55.08 -8.80
N ASN A 100 -21.78 -54.51 -9.85
CA ASN A 100 -21.70 -53.06 -10.13
C ASN A 100 -22.46 -52.19 -9.12
N ASP A 101 -23.30 -52.79 -8.28
CA ASP A 101 -24.22 -52.13 -7.35
C ASP A 101 -23.67 -51.94 -5.93
N ARG A 102 -22.54 -52.59 -5.56
CA ARG A 102 -21.93 -52.48 -4.22
C ARG A 102 -20.41 -52.40 -4.25
N ILE A 103 -19.81 -51.80 -3.21
CA ILE A 103 -18.36 -51.85 -3.02
C ILE A 103 -17.95 -53.31 -2.73
N SER A 104 -17.02 -53.86 -3.52
CA SER A 104 -16.51 -55.23 -3.33
C SER A 104 -15.04 -55.36 -3.73
N PHE A 105 -14.31 -56.24 -3.05
CA PHE A 105 -12.86 -56.38 -3.16
C PHE A 105 -12.45 -57.37 -4.26
N ARG A 106 -11.39 -57.03 -5.01
CA ARG A 106 -10.71 -57.94 -5.95
C ARG A 106 -9.20 -57.78 -5.84
N ILE A 107 -8.50 -58.82 -5.37
CA ILE A 107 -7.06 -58.74 -5.07
C ILE A 107 -6.18 -58.40 -6.28
N ASN A 108 -6.45 -58.99 -7.45
CA ASN A 108 -5.61 -58.83 -8.66
C ASN A 108 -6.07 -57.70 -9.59
N TYR A 109 -6.92 -56.78 -9.11
CA TYR A 109 -7.44 -55.68 -9.93
C TYR A 109 -7.22 -54.35 -9.22
N VAL A 110 -6.14 -53.66 -9.62
CA VAL A 110 -5.65 -52.43 -8.99
C VAL A 110 -5.70 -51.26 -9.96
N TYR A 111 -5.92 -50.07 -9.42
CA TYR A 111 -5.83 -48.79 -10.12
C TYR A 111 -4.73 -47.93 -9.51
N ALA A 112 -4.08 -47.15 -10.36
CA ALA A 112 -3.30 -45.98 -9.96
C ALA A 112 -4.12 -44.73 -10.32
N LYS A 113 -4.33 -43.84 -9.34
CA LYS A 113 -5.03 -42.55 -9.51
C LYS A 113 -4.43 -41.50 -8.58
N ARG A 114 -4.67 -40.23 -8.88
CA ARG A 114 -4.29 -39.11 -8.02
C ARG A 114 -5.32 -38.87 -6.93
N CYS A 115 -4.84 -38.65 -5.71
CA CYS A 115 -5.67 -38.26 -4.57
C CYS A 115 -6.13 -36.82 -4.73
N ILE A 116 -7.42 -36.61 -4.93
CA ILE A 116 -8.02 -35.28 -4.95
C ILE A 116 -8.54 -34.94 -3.56
N GLY A 117 -9.09 -35.92 -2.83
CA GLY A 117 -9.64 -35.73 -1.49
C GLY A 117 -9.24 -36.83 -0.52
N THR A 118 -8.86 -36.42 0.68
CA THR A 118 -8.57 -37.27 1.84
C THR A 118 -9.71 -37.19 2.86
N PRO A 119 -9.78 -38.09 3.86
CA PRO A 119 -10.83 -38.08 4.86
C PRO A 119 -11.07 -36.69 5.49
N GLY A 120 -12.30 -36.20 5.37
CA GLY A 120 -12.75 -34.92 5.92
C GLY A 120 -12.49 -33.71 5.01
N ASP A 121 -11.87 -33.90 3.86
CA ASP A 121 -11.76 -32.85 2.85
C ASP A 121 -13.11 -32.63 2.13
N THR A 122 -13.27 -31.46 1.53
CA THR A 122 -14.33 -31.22 0.53
C THR A 122 -13.69 -31.08 -0.84
N VAL A 123 -14.20 -31.84 -1.81
CA VAL A 123 -13.75 -31.81 -3.21
C VAL A 123 -14.78 -31.14 -4.10
N ARG A 124 -14.32 -30.43 -5.12
CA ARG A 124 -15.18 -29.88 -6.18
C ARG A 124 -14.42 -29.89 -7.51
N ILE A 125 -15.14 -29.92 -8.63
CA ILE A 125 -14.60 -29.69 -9.96
C ILE A 125 -15.34 -28.51 -10.55
N VAL A 126 -14.62 -27.52 -11.07
CA VAL A 126 -15.19 -26.36 -11.76
C VAL A 126 -14.51 -26.23 -13.10
N ASP A 127 -15.30 -26.23 -14.17
CA ASP A 127 -14.82 -26.18 -15.56
C ASP A 127 -13.68 -27.19 -15.83
N GLY A 128 -13.83 -28.43 -15.33
CA GLY A 128 -12.85 -29.51 -15.51
C GLY A 128 -11.68 -29.51 -14.53
N ALA A 129 -11.44 -28.39 -13.82
CA ALA A 129 -10.35 -28.29 -12.86
C ALA A 129 -10.74 -28.86 -11.48
N CYS A 130 -9.90 -29.73 -10.92
CA CYS A 130 -10.16 -30.42 -9.65
C CYS A 130 -9.65 -29.63 -8.44
N PHE A 131 -10.45 -29.42 -7.40
CA PHE A 131 -10.09 -28.64 -6.22
C PHE A 131 -10.32 -29.40 -4.92
N ASN A 132 -9.53 -29.04 -3.89
CA ASN A 132 -9.63 -29.57 -2.54
C ASN A 132 -9.66 -28.43 -1.52
N SER A 133 -10.44 -28.57 -0.45
CA SER A 133 -10.62 -27.54 0.58
C SER A 133 -9.38 -27.19 1.40
N ARG A 134 -8.31 -27.99 1.36
CA ARG A 134 -7.10 -27.81 2.19
C ARG A 134 -5.86 -27.34 1.41
N ILE A 135 -5.93 -27.23 0.09
CA ILE A 135 -4.81 -26.78 -0.76
C ILE A 135 -5.24 -25.70 -1.74
N VAL A 136 -4.31 -24.80 -2.07
CA VAL A 136 -4.52 -23.73 -3.05
C VAL A 136 -4.18 -24.26 -4.45
N GLY A 137 -5.04 -23.97 -5.42
CA GLY A 137 -4.88 -24.39 -6.82
C GLY A 137 -5.60 -25.68 -7.16
N SER A 138 -5.56 -26.04 -8.45
CA SER A 138 -6.10 -27.32 -8.92
C SER A 138 -5.18 -28.49 -8.56
N VAL A 139 -5.75 -29.69 -8.43
CA VAL A 139 -5.04 -30.92 -8.07
C VAL A 139 -4.89 -31.80 -9.30
N GLY A 140 -3.65 -32.11 -9.68
CA GLY A 140 -3.29 -32.92 -10.85
C GLY A 140 -2.77 -32.11 -12.04
N PRO A 141 -2.46 -32.78 -13.18
CA PRO A 141 -1.95 -32.12 -14.38
C PRO A 141 -3.04 -31.27 -15.03
N LEU A 142 -2.73 -29.99 -15.24
CA LEU A 142 -3.73 -29.06 -15.78
C LEU A 142 -3.99 -29.27 -17.28
N CYS A 143 -3.01 -29.73 -18.07
CA CYS A 143 -3.17 -29.87 -19.53
C CYS A 143 -4.45 -30.64 -19.91
N HIS A 144 -4.69 -31.81 -19.32
CA HIS A 144 -5.90 -32.60 -19.56
C HIS A 144 -7.15 -31.99 -18.90
N GLN A 145 -7.00 -31.24 -17.80
CA GLN A 145 -8.13 -30.53 -17.18
C GLN A 145 -8.63 -29.38 -18.07
N LEU A 146 -7.72 -28.67 -18.74
CA LEU A 146 -8.05 -27.64 -19.74
C LEU A 146 -8.65 -28.25 -21.01
N GLU A 147 -8.09 -29.37 -21.50
CA GLU A 147 -8.69 -30.09 -22.63
C GLU A 147 -10.15 -30.49 -22.34
N LEU A 148 -10.44 -30.96 -21.13
CA LEU A 148 -11.80 -31.23 -20.68
C LEU A 148 -12.66 -29.95 -20.57
N ALA A 149 -12.07 -28.83 -20.17
CA ALA A 149 -12.77 -27.55 -20.10
C ALA A 149 -13.21 -27.07 -21.49
N GLU A 150 -12.32 -27.20 -22.48
CA GLU A 150 -12.49 -26.71 -23.84
C GLU A 150 -13.35 -27.63 -24.73
N ALA A 151 -13.35 -28.95 -24.49
CA ALA A 151 -14.09 -29.92 -25.29
C ALA A 151 -15.61 -29.73 -25.21
N SER A 152 -16.31 -29.78 -26.33
CA SER A 152 -17.78 -29.79 -26.35
C SER A 152 -18.36 -31.11 -25.84
N ASP A 153 -19.59 -31.07 -25.31
CA ASP A 153 -20.29 -32.28 -24.88
C ASP A 153 -20.49 -33.29 -26.04
N GLU A 154 -20.65 -32.78 -27.26
CA GLU A 154 -20.77 -33.58 -28.48
C GLU A 154 -19.47 -34.32 -28.82
N GLU A 155 -18.31 -33.64 -28.73
CA GLU A 155 -16.99 -34.25 -28.95
C GLU A 155 -16.70 -35.33 -27.92
N LEU A 156 -16.92 -35.03 -26.63
CA LEU A 156 -16.74 -35.99 -25.54
C LEU A 156 -17.60 -37.25 -25.76
N LYS A 157 -18.87 -37.08 -26.13
CA LYS A 157 -19.77 -38.22 -26.40
C LYS A 157 -19.36 -39.00 -27.64
N ALA A 158 -18.84 -38.34 -28.68
CA ALA A 158 -18.34 -39.00 -29.89
C ALA A 158 -17.12 -39.89 -29.60
N GLU A 159 -16.29 -39.50 -28.63
CA GLU A 159 -15.15 -40.29 -28.13
C GLU A 159 -15.55 -41.36 -27.09
N GLY A 160 -16.85 -41.46 -26.76
CA GLY A 160 -17.37 -42.44 -25.80
C GLY A 160 -17.21 -42.03 -24.33
N VAL A 161 -16.87 -40.76 -24.05
CA VAL A 161 -16.73 -40.23 -22.69
C VAL A 161 -18.12 -40.04 -22.06
N VAL A 162 -18.27 -40.51 -20.83
CA VAL A 162 -19.50 -40.35 -20.04
C VAL A 162 -19.47 -39.01 -19.32
N VAL A 163 -20.13 -37.98 -19.87
CA VAL A 163 -20.10 -36.61 -19.32
C VAL A 163 -20.69 -36.51 -17.91
N ASN A 164 -21.73 -37.27 -17.60
CA ASN A 164 -22.34 -37.26 -16.27
C ASN A 164 -21.44 -38.02 -15.28
N ALA A 165 -21.29 -37.49 -14.06
CA ALA A 165 -20.57 -38.17 -12.98
C ALA A 165 -21.41 -39.35 -12.46
N ALA A 166 -21.44 -40.45 -13.23
CA ALA A 166 -22.44 -41.51 -13.18
C ALA A 166 -22.87 -41.95 -11.77
N HIS A 167 -21.92 -42.14 -10.85
CA HIS A 167 -22.17 -42.52 -9.45
C HIS A 167 -23.04 -41.50 -8.70
N PHE A 168 -22.84 -40.23 -9.01
CA PHE A 168 -23.48 -39.06 -8.39
C PHE A 168 -24.57 -38.44 -9.29
N ALA A 169 -24.96 -39.11 -10.38
CA ALA A 169 -25.76 -38.53 -11.46
C ALA A 169 -27.14 -37.99 -11.03
N GLY A 170 -27.67 -38.39 -9.87
CA GLY A 170 -28.89 -37.83 -9.29
C GLY A 170 -28.77 -36.41 -8.71
N GLY A 171 -27.59 -35.79 -8.79
CA GLY A 171 -27.34 -34.40 -8.38
C GLY A 171 -27.08 -33.42 -9.53
N GLY A 172 -27.14 -33.87 -10.78
CA GLY A 172 -26.81 -33.04 -11.95
C GLY A 172 -25.32 -32.76 -12.15
N TRP A 173 -24.45 -33.43 -11.38
CA TRP A 173 -22.99 -33.27 -11.49
C TRP A 173 -22.43 -33.97 -12.73
N THR A 174 -21.52 -33.27 -13.40
CA THR A 174 -20.78 -33.74 -14.57
C THR A 174 -19.30 -33.92 -14.22
N ILE A 175 -18.54 -34.49 -15.14
CA ILE A 175 -17.07 -34.55 -14.99
C ILE A 175 -16.40 -33.18 -15.07
N ARG A 176 -17.09 -32.16 -15.58
CA ARG A 176 -16.63 -30.75 -15.60
C ARG A 176 -17.04 -29.98 -14.37
N ASN A 177 -18.25 -30.20 -13.87
CA ASN A 177 -18.84 -29.46 -12.76
C ASN A 177 -19.37 -30.43 -11.71
N PHE A 178 -18.64 -30.54 -10.62
CA PHE A 178 -18.84 -31.57 -9.59
C PHE A 178 -18.72 -30.99 -8.19
N GLY A 179 -19.52 -31.48 -7.26
CA GLY A 179 -19.46 -31.06 -5.87
C GLY A 179 -20.10 -29.68 -5.59
N PRO A 180 -19.81 -29.08 -4.43
CA PRO A 180 -18.90 -29.57 -3.39
C PRO A 180 -19.37 -30.90 -2.77
N LEU A 181 -18.43 -31.82 -2.56
CA LEU A 181 -18.68 -33.14 -1.97
C LEU A 181 -17.72 -33.39 -0.80
N ALA A 182 -18.27 -33.62 0.38
CA ALA A 182 -17.47 -34.00 1.55
C ALA A 182 -17.00 -35.45 1.44
N VAL A 183 -15.70 -35.69 1.65
CA VAL A 183 -15.07 -37.01 1.64
C VAL A 183 -15.23 -37.64 3.03
N PRO A 184 -15.92 -38.79 3.15
CA PRO A 184 -16.19 -39.40 4.45
C PRO A 184 -14.93 -39.71 5.27
N ALA A 185 -14.97 -39.37 6.55
CA ALA A 185 -13.95 -39.70 7.54
C ALA A 185 -14.57 -40.47 8.71
N SER A 186 -13.79 -41.34 9.34
CA SER A 186 -14.22 -42.05 10.54
C SER A 186 -14.61 -41.04 11.63
N GLY A 187 -15.84 -41.16 12.15
CA GLY A 187 -16.44 -40.24 13.11
C GLY A 187 -17.07 -38.98 12.51
N MET A 188 -17.02 -38.78 11.19
CA MET A 188 -17.72 -37.67 10.52
C MET A 188 -19.21 -37.98 10.39
N THR A 189 -20.05 -37.00 10.73
CA THR A 189 -21.51 -37.09 10.59
C THR A 189 -21.99 -36.21 9.44
N VAL A 190 -22.90 -36.73 8.61
CA VAL A 190 -23.57 -35.98 7.53
C VAL A 190 -25.08 -36.12 7.65
N SER A 191 -25.82 -35.07 7.27
CA SER A 191 -27.27 -35.14 7.17
C SER A 191 -27.70 -35.96 5.95
N LEU A 192 -28.69 -36.83 6.14
CA LEU A 192 -29.24 -37.68 5.10
C LEU A 192 -30.57 -37.14 4.58
N ASP A 193 -30.63 -36.88 3.28
CA ASP A 193 -31.83 -36.51 2.55
C ASP A 193 -31.89 -37.24 1.20
N SER A 194 -32.89 -36.91 0.37
CA SER A 194 -33.08 -37.54 -0.93
C SER A 194 -31.89 -37.37 -1.90
N VAL A 195 -31.05 -36.35 -1.73
CA VAL A 195 -29.87 -36.06 -2.55
C VAL A 195 -28.62 -36.67 -1.94
N SER A 196 -28.33 -36.40 -0.67
CA SER A 196 -27.10 -36.86 -0.01
C SER A 196 -27.07 -38.38 0.13
N VAL A 197 -28.23 -39.04 0.26
CA VAL A 197 -28.29 -40.51 0.23
C VAL A 197 -27.75 -41.07 -1.08
N ARG A 198 -27.95 -40.39 -2.22
CA ARG A 198 -27.40 -40.84 -3.52
C ARG A 198 -25.88 -40.69 -3.57
N GLN A 199 -25.35 -39.68 -2.89
CA GLN A 199 -23.90 -39.43 -2.82
C GLN A 199 -23.18 -40.46 -1.93
N TYR A 200 -23.84 -40.93 -0.87
CA TYR A 200 -23.24 -41.80 0.14
C TYR A 200 -23.77 -43.24 0.16
N ALA A 201 -24.75 -43.60 -0.68
CA ALA A 201 -25.43 -44.90 -0.64
C ALA A 201 -24.49 -46.10 -0.67
N LYS A 202 -23.50 -46.13 -1.58
CA LYS A 202 -22.55 -47.25 -1.67
C LYS A 202 -21.67 -47.37 -0.43
N VAL A 203 -21.30 -46.24 0.18
CA VAL A 203 -20.49 -46.21 1.40
C VAL A 203 -21.31 -46.68 2.60
N ILE A 204 -22.55 -46.20 2.74
CA ILE A 204 -23.48 -46.63 3.77
C ILE A 204 -23.77 -48.14 3.63
N GLN A 205 -24.01 -48.62 2.41
CA GLN A 205 -24.20 -50.04 2.14
C GLN A 205 -22.96 -50.86 2.50
N TYR A 206 -21.76 -50.33 2.21
CA TYR A 206 -20.51 -51.00 2.55
C TYR A 206 -20.33 -51.19 4.06
N GLU A 207 -20.63 -50.17 4.85
CA GLU A 207 -20.48 -50.23 6.31
C GLU A 207 -21.61 -51.00 7.01
N THR A 208 -22.84 -50.93 6.49
CA THR A 208 -24.03 -51.46 7.18
C THR A 208 -24.54 -52.78 6.61
N GLY A 209 -24.18 -53.11 5.36
CA GLY A 209 -24.76 -54.22 4.59
C GLY A 209 -26.14 -53.92 3.99
N TYR A 210 -26.75 -52.76 4.27
CA TYR A 210 -28.09 -52.39 3.81
C TYR A 210 -28.05 -51.22 2.84
N TRP A 211 -28.77 -51.33 1.72
CA TRP A 211 -28.95 -50.21 0.81
C TRP A 211 -29.89 -49.17 1.44
N PRO A 212 -29.53 -47.89 1.51
CA PRO A 212 -30.43 -46.88 2.07
C PRO A 212 -31.61 -46.59 1.12
N GLU A 213 -32.82 -46.55 1.67
CA GLU A 213 -34.06 -46.34 0.93
C GLU A 213 -34.71 -45.01 1.31
N VAL A 214 -35.15 -44.22 0.33
CA VAL A 214 -35.93 -42.99 0.58
C VAL A 214 -37.42 -43.33 0.54
N LYS A 215 -38.13 -43.12 1.66
CA LYS A 215 -39.58 -43.30 1.76
C LYS A 215 -40.21 -42.04 2.32
N GLN A 216 -41.13 -41.45 1.56
CA GLN A 216 -41.85 -40.22 1.96
C GLN A 216 -40.92 -39.05 2.38
N GLY A 217 -39.71 -38.97 1.79
CA GLY A 217 -38.73 -37.91 2.09
C GLY A 217 -37.77 -38.24 3.23
N GLU A 218 -37.98 -39.33 3.97
CA GLU A 218 -37.06 -39.80 5.01
C GLU A 218 -36.16 -40.93 4.49
N VAL A 219 -34.94 -41.03 5.02
CA VAL A 219 -33.96 -42.05 4.64
C VAL A 219 -33.99 -43.19 5.66
N PHE A 220 -34.16 -44.42 5.18
CA PHE A 220 -34.20 -45.63 5.99
C PHE A 220 -32.98 -46.53 5.70
N ILE A 221 -32.36 -47.04 6.77
CA ILE A 221 -31.27 -48.03 6.73
C ILE A 221 -31.69 -49.17 7.68
N ASP A 222 -31.61 -50.43 7.25
CA ASP A 222 -32.09 -51.59 8.04
C ASP A 222 -33.53 -51.41 8.59
N GLY A 223 -34.41 -50.77 7.81
CA GLY A 223 -35.79 -50.51 8.18
C GLY A 223 -36.02 -49.43 9.26
N ARG A 224 -34.98 -48.74 9.75
CA ARG A 224 -35.08 -47.61 10.70
C ARG A 224 -34.78 -46.28 10.01
N SER A 225 -35.41 -45.19 10.45
CA SER A 225 -35.19 -43.84 9.89
C SER A 225 -33.89 -43.23 10.44
N TYR A 226 -33.07 -42.67 9.54
CA TYR A 226 -31.77 -42.05 9.83
C TYR A 226 -31.74 -40.64 9.21
N PRO A 227 -31.97 -39.57 9.99
CA PRO A 227 -31.83 -38.19 9.50
C PRO A 227 -30.36 -37.78 9.32
N GLU A 228 -29.44 -38.52 9.92
CA GLU A 228 -28.00 -38.34 9.81
C GLU A 228 -27.28 -39.68 9.84
N TYR A 229 -26.07 -39.73 9.30
CA TYR A 229 -25.22 -40.90 9.31
C TYR A 229 -23.81 -40.54 9.73
N THR A 230 -23.24 -41.33 10.64
CA THR A 230 -21.84 -41.18 11.09
C THR A 230 -21.02 -42.32 10.50
N PHE A 231 -20.01 -41.96 9.71
CA PHE A 231 -19.14 -42.93 9.05
C PHE A 231 -18.19 -43.60 10.03
N ASN A 232 -17.98 -44.91 9.88
CA ASN A 232 -17.08 -45.68 10.72
C ASN A 232 -15.67 -45.77 10.13
N GLU A 233 -15.54 -45.69 8.81
CA GLU A 233 -14.28 -45.85 8.10
C GLU A 233 -13.80 -44.56 7.42
N ASN A 234 -12.53 -44.56 7.01
CA ASN A 234 -11.94 -43.48 6.21
C ASN A 234 -12.06 -43.78 4.72
N TYR A 235 -12.36 -42.74 3.94
CA TYR A 235 -12.52 -42.85 2.50
C TYR A 235 -11.69 -41.82 1.74
N TYR A 236 -11.46 -42.11 0.47
CA TYR A 236 -10.68 -41.27 -0.42
C TYR A 236 -11.42 -41.01 -1.74
N PHE A 237 -11.15 -39.85 -2.33
CA PHE A 237 -11.63 -39.47 -3.64
C PHE A 237 -10.46 -39.34 -4.61
N PHE A 238 -10.42 -40.23 -5.61
CA PHE A 238 -9.31 -40.37 -6.54
C PHE A 238 -9.74 -40.07 -7.98
N ILE A 239 -8.94 -39.31 -8.73
CA ILE A 239 -9.16 -39.00 -10.15
C ILE A 239 -7.91 -39.36 -10.96
N GLY A 240 -8.09 -39.79 -12.20
CA GLY A 240 -6.98 -40.04 -13.11
C GLY A 240 -6.49 -38.74 -13.75
N ASP A 241 -5.18 -38.65 -13.97
CA ASP A 241 -4.58 -37.47 -14.57
C ASP A 241 -5.04 -37.22 -16.01
N ASN A 242 -5.41 -38.28 -16.74
CA ASN A 242 -6.17 -38.17 -17.97
C ASN A 242 -7.66 -38.10 -17.62
N VAL A 243 -8.14 -36.89 -17.34
CA VAL A 243 -9.51 -36.66 -16.86
C VAL A 243 -10.58 -36.99 -17.90
N LEU A 244 -10.20 -37.10 -19.19
CA LEU A 244 -11.05 -37.50 -20.32
C LEU A 244 -11.22 -39.03 -20.38
N ASP A 245 -10.14 -39.78 -20.19
CA ASP A 245 -10.13 -41.26 -20.23
C ASP A 245 -9.72 -41.87 -18.88
N SER A 246 -10.56 -41.68 -17.87
CA SER A 246 -10.30 -42.25 -16.55
C SER A 246 -11.56 -42.74 -15.85
N ARG A 247 -11.64 -44.06 -15.65
CA ARG A 247 -12.59 -44.68 -14.71
C ARG A 247 -12.09 -44.50 -13.28
N ASP A 248 -12.64 -43.49 -12.60
CA ASP A 248 -12.21 -43.03 -11.28
C ASP A 248 -13.39 -42.66 -10.36
N SER A 249 -13.13 -41.98 -9.24
CA SER A 249 -14.15 -41.71 -8.22
C SER A 249 -15.37 -40.96 -8.74
N ARG A 250 -15.27 -40.21 -9.84
CA ARG A 250 -16.45 -39.58 -10.49
C ARG A 250 -17.49 -40.61 -10.95
N TYR A 251 -17.03 -41.82 -11.26
CA TYR A 251 -17.84 -42.91 -11.80
C TYR A 251 -18.03 -44.08 -10.82
N ILE A 252 -17.02 -44.36 -9.99
CA ILE A 252 -17.00 -45.55 -9.12
C ILE A 252 -17.35 -45.20 -7.66
N GLY A 253 -17.26 -43.92 -7.29
CA GLY A 253 -17.49 -43.42 -5.95
C GLY A 253 -16.23 -43.39 -5.08
N PHE A 254 -16.45 -43.36 -3.76
CA PHE A 254 -15.37 -43.32 -2.78
C PHE A 254 -14.63 -44.65 -2.67
N VAL A 255 -13.35 -44.59 -2.30
CA VAL A 255 -12.49 -45.77 -2.09
C VAL A 255 -12.19 -45.92 -0.60
N PRO A 256 -12.50 -47.07 0.03
CA PRO A 256 -12.16 -47.32 1.43
C PRO A 256 -10.65 -47.31 1.69
N GLU A 257 -10.22 -46.82 2.86
CA GLU A 257 -8.81 -46.79 3.30
C GLU A 257 -8.15 -48.18 3.25
N GLU A 258 -8.91 -49.24 3.54
CA GLU A 258 -8.39 -50.61 3.52
C GLU A 258 -8.10 -51.14 2.11
N TYR A 259 -8.63 -50.50 1.05
CA TYR A 259 -8.37 -50.90 -0.34
C TYR A 259 -7.03 -50.35 -0.86
N VAL A 260 -6.45 -49.37 -0.17
CA VAL A 260 -5.15 -48.78 -0.53
C VAL A 260 -4.01 -49.79 -0.38
N VAL A 261 -3.21 -49.93 -1.43
CA VAL A 261 -1.97 -50.73 -1.43
C VAL A 261 -0.79 -49.90 -0.96
N GLY A 262 -0.62 -48.69 -1.48
CA GLY A 262 0.46 -47.76 -1.12
C GLY A 262 0.54 -46.54 -2.04
N ILE A 263 1.58 -45.72 -1.85
CA ILE A 263 1.78 -44.46 -2.60
C ILE A 263 2.87 -44.67 -3.66
N ALA A 264 2.56 -44.38 -4.93
CA ALA A 264 3.54 -44.41 -6.01
C ALA A 264 4.49 -43.21 -5.90
N THR A 265 5.80 -43.44 -5.93
CA THR A 265 6.80 -42.39 -5.68
C THR A 265 7.78 -42.18 -6.82
N ARG A 266 8.03 -43.22 -7.63
CA ARG A 266 9.02 -43.23 -8.70
C ARG A 266 8.55 -44.12 -9.86
N ILE A 267 8.93 -43.76 -11.09
CA ILE A 267 8.98 -44.67 -12.23
C ILE A 267 10.35 -45.35 -12.18
N LEU A 268 10.43 -46.68 -12.02
CA LEU A 268 11.68 -47.42 -11.96
C LEU A 268 12.33 -47.48 -13.35
N PHE A 269 11.57 -47.90 -14.34
CA PHE A 269 11.91 -47.95 -15.75
C PHE A 269 10.62 -47.94 -16.57
N SER A 270 10.75 -47.77 -17.88
CA SER A 270 9.62 -47.68 -18.80
C SER A 270 9.98 -48.31 -20.14
N GLU A 271 9.07 -49.10 -20.68
CA GLU A 271 9.20 -49.78 -21.96
C GLU A 271 8.23 -49.17 -22.98
N ASP A 272 8.68 -48.97 -24.21
CA ASP A 272 7.84 -48.56 -25.31
C ASP A 272 7.08 -49.74 -25.95
N THR A 273 6.16 -49.46 -26.87
CA THR A 273 5.35 -50.49 -27.55
C THR A 273 6.18 -51.50 -28.34
N ASP A 274 7.39 -51.12 -28.76
CA ASP A 274 8.34 -51.99 -29.46
C ASP A 274 9.30 -52.73 -28.50
N GLY A 275 9.15 -52.53 -27.18
CA GLY A 275 10.01 -53.09 -26.13
C GLY A 275 11.31 -52.31 -25.87
N SER A 276 11.52 -51.18 -26.54
CA SER A 276 12.67 -50.31 -26.26
C SER A 276 12.53 -49.54 -24.94
N TRP A 277 13.64 -49.14 -24.32
CA TRP A 277 13.63 -48.45 -23.03
C TRP A 277 13.46 -46.92 -23.19
N ARG A 278 12.48 -46.32 -22.51
CA ARG A 278 12.31 -44.85 -22.42
C ARG A 278 13.22 -44.27 -21.33
N LYS A 279 14.44 -43.87 -21.72
CA LYS A 279 15.52 -43.47 -20.79
C LYS A 279 15.21 -42.22 -19.97
N ASP A 280 14.44 -41.28 -20.52
CA ASP A 280 14.03 -40.02 -19.88
C ASP A 280 13.06 -40.24 -18.69
N ARG A 281 12.46 -41.43 -18.59
CA ARG A 281 11.54 -41.83 -17.51
C ARG A 281 12.20 -42.68 -16.43
N PHE A 282 13.47 -43.06 -16.60
CA PHE A 282 14.18 -43.90 -15.62
C PHE A 282 14.35 -43.18 -14.27
N PHE A 283 13.91 -43.82 -13.20
CA PHE A 283 13.93 -43.30 -11.82
C PHE A 283 13.27 -41.93 -11.62
N LYS A 284 12.34 -41.54 -12.50
CA LYS A 284 11.65 -40.23 -12.45
C LYS A 284 10.73 -40.13 -11.25
N SER A 285 10.74 -38.98 -10.57
CA SER A 285 9.79 -38.67 -9.48
C SER A 285 8.38 -38.50 -10.02
N VAL A 286 7.39 -39.04 -9.30
CA VAL A 286 5.96 -38.80 -9.59
C VAL A 286 5.25 -38.12 -8.41
N ALA A 287 6.02 -37.60 -7.45
CA ALA A 287 5.50 -36.80 -6.36
C ALA A 287 4.95 -35.46 -6.89
N TYR A 288 3.82 -35.02 -6.34
CA TYR A 288 3.17 -33.78 -6.74
C TYR A 288 3.75 -32.59 -5.98
N GLU A 289 4.37 -31.64 -6.71
CA GLU A 289 5.13 -30.52 -6.13
C GLU A 289 4.36 -29.18 -6.18
N HIS A 290 3.15 -29.12 -6.78
CA HIS A 290 2.43 -27.87 -7.09
C HIS A 290 1.34 -27.46 -6.10
N THR A 291 1.55 -27.60 -4.79
CA THR A 291 0.54 -27.13 -3.80
C THR A 291 1.14 -26.19 -2.77
N PHE A 292 0.59 -24.97 -2.71
CA PHE A 292 0.85 -24.06 -1.60
C PHE A 292 -0.11 -24.40 -0.45
N PRO A 293 0.40 -24.62 0.78
CA PRO A 293 -0.45 -24.78 1.94
C PRO A 293 -1.23 -23.48 2.18
N MET A 294 -2.54 -23.58 2.40
CA MET A 294 -3.37 -22.45 2.78
C MET A 294 -2.86 -21.84 4.10
N SER A 295 -2.44 -20.57 4.09
CA SER A 295 -2.04 -19.86 5.30
C SER A 295 -3.26 -19.42 6.11
N GLU A 296 -3.14 -19.24 7.42
CA GLU A 296 -4.23 -18.68 8.25
C GLU A 296 -4.60 -17.24 7.85
N ARG A 297 -3.66 -16.47 7.29
CA ARG A 297 -3.95 -15.10 6.80
C ARG A 297 -4.77 -15.17 5.51
N LEU A 298 -4.39 -16.06 4.58
CA LEU A 298 -5.09 -16.23 3.31
C LEU A 298 -6.49 -16.78 3.51
N ASP A 299 -6.66 -17.80 4.36
CA ASP A 299 -7.96 -18.36 4.67
C ASP A 299 -8.91 -17.32 5.28
N ARG A 300 -8.41 -16.52 6.23
CA ARG A 300 -9.16 -15.39 6.80
C ARG A 300 -9.55 -14.36 5.74
N ALA A 301 -8.61 -13.94 4.88
CA ALA A 301 -8.92 -13.00 3.81
C ALA A 301 -10.01 -13.54 2.87
N LEU A 302 -9.91 -14.80 2.44
CA LEU A 302 -10.91 -15.46 1.60
C LEU A 302 -12.25 -15.67 2.31
N SER A 303 -12.26 -15.75 3.64
CA SER A 303 -13.52 -15.79 4.42
C SER A 303 -14.23 -14.43 4.43
N TYR A 304 -13.49 -13.33 4.42
CA TYR A 304 -14.05 -11.97 4.33
C TYR A 304 -14.50 -11.59 2.92
N ALA A 305 -14.06 -12.30 1.89
CA ALA A 305 -14.39 -11.98 0.50
C ALA A 305 -15.86 -12.23 0.10
N GLY A 306 -16.64 -12.95 0.92
CA GLY A 306 -18.04 -13.23 0.62
C GLY A 306 -18.24 -13.86 -0.77
N GLU A 307 -19.10 -13.25 -1.59
CA GLU A 307 -19.36 -13.69 -2.97
C GLU A 307 -18.13 -13.50 -3.90
N ASN A 308 -17.28 -12.52 -3.62
CA ASN A 308 -16.07 -12.21 -4.41
C ASN A 308 -14.94 -13.23 -4.19
N ARG A 309 -15.09 -14.17 -3.25
CA ARG A 309 -14.13 -15.26 -3.03
C ARG A 309 -13.81 -15.99 -4.33
N CYS A 310 -14.78 -16.18 -5.21
CA CYS A 310 -14.57 -16.88 -6.48
C CYS A 310 -13.58 -16.16 -7.40
N GLU A 311 -13.61 -14.82 -7.45
CA GLU A 311 -12.67 -14.02 -8.24
C GLU A 311 -11.26 -14.12 -7.66
N LEU A 312 -11.10 -13.99 -6.34
CA LEU A 312 -9.78 -14.09 -5.70
C LEU A 312 -9.16 -15.49 -5.87
N VAL A 313 -10.00 -16.53 -5.81
CA VAL A 313 -9.57 -17.91 -6.08
C VAL A 313 -9.15 -18.10 -7.53
N LYS A 314 -9.83 -17.50 -8.53
CA LYS A 314 -9.38 -17.55 -9.94
C LYS A 314 -7.95 -17.04 -10.13
N VAL A 315 -7.53 -16.00 -9.40
CA VAL A 315 -6.16 -15.47 -9.46
C VAL A 315 -5.15 -16.46 -8.91
N LEU A 316 -5.46 -17.04 -7.74
CA LEU A 316 -4.61 -18.07 -7.13
C LEU A 316 -4.50 -19.29 -8.03
N ASP A 317 -5.62 -19.73 -8.59
CA ASP A 317 -5.71 -20.87 -9.49
C ASP A 317 -4.85 -20.61 -10.72
N ARG A 318 -4.98 -19.44 -11.38
CA ARG A 318 -4.18 -19.04 -12.55
C ARG A 318 -2.68 -19.21 -12.34
N TYR A 319 -2.16 -18.76 -11.21
CA TYR A 319 -0.72 -18.79 -10.94
C TYR A 319 -0.24 -20.06 -10.23
N SER A 320 -1.16 -20.90 -9.74
CA SER A 320 -0.83 -22.21 -9.17
C SER A 320 -0.54 -23.29 -10.21
N VAL A 321 -0.92 -23.04 -11.47
CA VAL A 321 -0.82 -24.00 -12.57
C VAL A 321 0.62 -24.37 -12.88
N TYR A 322 1.47 -23.36 -13.03
CA TYR A 322 2.79 -23.48 -13.65
C TYR A 322 3.90 -23.19 -12.62
N PRO A 323 4.89 -24.08 -12.43
CA PRO A 323 5.97 -23.86 -11.46
C PRO A 323 6.78 -22.57 -11.71
N GLU A 324 6.91 -22.15 -12.96
CA GLU A 324 7.53 -20.88 -13.35
C GLU A 324 6.78 -19.66 -12.78
N ASP A 325 5.47 -19.77 -12.52
CA ASP A 325 4.65 -18.72 -11.93
C ASP A 325 4.67 -18.75 -10.39
N SER A 326 5.53 -19.53 -9.75
CA SER A 326 5.61 -19.63 -8.28
C SER A 326 5.78 -18.27 -7.58
N LEU A 327 6.55 -17.34 -8.16
CA LEU A 327 6.67 -15.98 -7.64
C LEU A 327 5.40 -15.14 -7.88
N LYS A 328 4.69 -15.36 -8.98
CA LYS A 328 3.39 -14.71 -9.26
C LYS A 328 2.32 -15.23 -8.32
N LEU A 329 2.32 -16.52 -7.99
CA LEU A 329 1.44 -17.10 -6.98
C LEU A 329 1.71 -16.50 -5.60
N LEU A 330 2.98 -16.41 -5.20
CA LEU A 330 3.36 -15.72 -3.95
C LEU A 330 2.91 -14.25 -3.93
N SER A 331 2.97 -13.57 -5.08
CA SER A 331 2.49 -12.20 -5.24
C SER A 331 0.97 -12.09 -5.12
N ALA A 332 0.22 -13.02 -5.73
CA ALA A 332 -1.23 -13.10 -5.60
C ALA A 332 -1.66 -13.36 -4.15
N VAL A 333 -1.02 -14.32 -3.48
CA VAL A 333 -1.26 -14.60 -2.07
C VAL A 333 -1.01 -13.36 -1.22
N PHE A 334 0.14 -12.68 -1.40
CA PHE A 334 0.46 -11.45 -0.68
C PHE A 334 -0.60 -10.35 -0.87
N LEU A 335 -1.05 -10.13 -2.11
CA LEU A 335 -2.06 -9.10 -2.38
C LEU A 335 -3.40 -9.43 -1.71
N ILE A 336 -3.84 -10.69 -1.76
CA ILE A 336 -5.12 -11.13 -1.18
C ILE A 336 -5.06 -11.11 0.36
N GLU A 337 -3.97 -11.59 0.97
CA GLU A 337 -3.79 -11.60 2.43
C GLU A 337 -3.86 -10.20 3.05
N ASN A 338 -3.46 -9.17 2.30
CA ASN A 338 -3.38 -7.78 2.78
C ASN A 338 -4.50 -6.87 2.24
N MET A 339 -5.50 -7.46 1.59
CA MET A 339 -6.67 -6.79 1.07
C MET A 339 -7.73 -6.42 2.13
N PRO A 340 -7.95 -7.20 3.21
CA PRO A 340 -8.92 -6.82 4.25
C PRO A 340 -8.65 -5.45 4.86
N GLY A 341 -9.68 -4.59 4.92
CA GLY A 341 -9.60 -3.22 5.42
C GLY A 341 -9.11 -2.20 4.40
N ARG A 342 -8.76 -2.61 3.18
CA ARG A 342 -8.50 -1.71 2.05
C ARG A 342 -9.81 -1.40 1.35
N TYR A 343 -10.07 -0.11 1.15
CA TYR A 343 -11.34 0.37 0.61
C TYR A 343 -11.13 1.58 -0.29
N TYR A 344 -12.14 1.89 -1.08
CA TYR A 344 -12.24 3.11 -1.86
C TYR A 344 -13.66 3.68 -1.78
N TYR A 345 -13.83 4.89 -2.28
CA TYR A 345 -15.15 5.52 -2.41
C TYR A 345 -15.60 5.55 -3.86
N GLU A 346 -16.90 5.41 -4.08
CA GLU A 346 -17.54 5.56 -5.38
C GLU A 346 -18.81 6.41 -5.27
N GLY A 347 -19.12 7.14 -6.34
CA GLY A 347 -20.35 7.91 -6.46
C GLY A 347 -20.12 9.29 -7.06
N LYS A 348 -21.20 9.87 -7.58
CA LYS A 348 -21.18 11.17 -8.28
C LYS A 348 -20.54 12.28 -7.45
N ALA A 349 -20.77 12.30 -6.14
CA ALA A 349 -20.19 13.31 -5.26
C ALA A 349 -18.66 13.27 -5.26
N LEU A 350 -18.02 12.10 -5.37
CA LEU A 350 -16.56 12.01 -5.52
C LEU A 350 -16.12 12.53 -6.89
N THR A 351 -16.75 12.06 -7.98
CA THR A 351 -16.41 12.48 -9.34
C THR A 351 -16.52 13.99 -9.53
N ASP A 352 -17.58 14.59 -8.99
CA ASP A 352 -17.77 16.05 -8.98
C ASP A 352 -16.61 16.77 -8.27
N GLN A 353 -16.05 16.20 -7.19
CA GLN A 353 -14.91 16.79 -6.48
C GLN A 353 -13.60 16.68 -7.25
N LEU A 354 -13.38 15.58 -7.98
CA LEU A 354 -12.16 15.38 -8.76
C LEU A 354 -11.99 16.40 -9.89
N GLU A 355 -13.07 17.06 -10.34
CA GLU A 355 -13.02 18.20 -11.26
C GLU A 355 -12.18 19.37 -10.74
N TYR A 356 -11.92 19.43 -9.43
CA TYR A 356 -11.00 20.41 -8.84
C TYR A 356 -9.63 20.40 -9.52
N TYR A 357 -9.07 19.23 -9.82
CA TYR A 357 -7.72 19.12 -10.40
C TYR A 357 -7.68 19.66 -11.83
N ARG A 358 -8.76 19.47 -12.61
CA ARG A 358 -8.91 20.13 -13.92
C ARG A 358 -8.96 21.64 -13.77
N HIS A 359 -9.81 22.16 -12.87
CA HIS A 359 -9.89 23.60 -12.61
C HIS A 359 -8.55 24.19 -12.13
N LEU A 360 -7.80 23.42 -11.32
CA LEU A 360 -6.49 23.82 -10.81
C LEU A 360 -5.46 23.92 -11.94
N ARG A 361 -5.45 22.94 -12.86
CA ARG A 361 -4.57 22.97 -14.03
C ARG A 361 -4.91 24.12 -14.96
N GLU A 362 -6.19 24.32 -15.28
CA GLU A 362 -6.66 25.46 -16.09
C GLU A 362 -6.30 26.81 -15.46
N ALA A 363 -6.42 26.93 -14.13
CA ALA A 363 -6.00 28.13 -13.43
C ALA A 363 -4.49 28.36 -13.56
N ALA A 364 -3.67 27.32 -13.39
CA ALA A 364 -2.23 27.39 -13.56
C ALA A 364 -1.81 27.83 -14.97
N ASP A 365 -2.42 27.23 -16.01
CA ASP A 365 -2.13 27.54 -17.41
C ASP A 365 -2.49 28.99 -17.77
N MET A 366 -3.51 29.55 -17.12
CA MET A 366 -3.91 30.96 -17.25
C MET A 366 -3.11 31.91 -16.34
N GLY A 367 -2.12 31.42 -15.59
CA GLY A 367 -1.36 32.21 -14.62
C GLY A 367 -2.19 32.71 -13.43
N ARG A 368 -3.32 32.06 -13.13
CA ARG A 368 -4.22 32.43 -12.02
C ARG A 368 -3.78 31.76 -10.72
N HIS A 369 -4.03 32.44 -9.61
CA HIS A 369 -3.77 31.91 -8.27
C HIS A 369 -4.67 30.67 -7.97
N PRO A 370 -4.18 29.62 -7.27
CA PRO A 370 -4.96 28.40 -6.99
C PRO A 370 -6.30 28.62 -6.29
N THR A 371 -6.45 29.70 -5.53
CA THR A 371 -7.73 30.04 -4.87
C THR A 371 -8.84 30.28 -5.88
N ALA A 372 -8.53 30.76 -7.09
CA ALA A 372 -9.52 30.93 -8.15
C ALA A 372 -10.12 29.58 -8.58
N ALA A 373 -9.30 28.51 -8.65
CA ALA A 373 -9.77 27.17 -8.92
C ALA A 373 -10.66 26.65 -7.79
N LEU A 374 -10.25 26.87 -6.53
CA LEU A 374 -11.03 26.45 -5.36
C LEU A 374 -12.38 27.17 -5.25
N GLU A 375 -12.41 28.49 -5.50
CA GLU A 375 -13.64 29.28 -5.52
C GLU A 375 -14.57 28.87 -6.67
N MET A 376 -14.01 28.65 -7.86
CA MET A 376 -14.78 28.15 -9.01
C MET A 376 -15.38 26.78 -8.71
N HIS A 377 -14.62 25.90 -8.07
CA HIS A 377 -15.06 24.57 -7.65
C HIS A 377 -16.20 24.65 -6.64
N ARG A 378 -16.03 25.42 -5.56
CA ARG A 378 -17.05 25.62 -4.50
C ARG A 378 -18.35 26.28 -4.99
N LYS A 379 -18.29 27.08 -6.06
CA LYS A 379 -19.49 27.64 -6.69
C LYS A 379 -20.31 26.59 -7.44
N LYS A 380 -19.65 25.54 -7.94
CA LYS A 380 -20.30 24.47 -8.72
C LYS A 380 -20.74 23.29 -7.86
N PHE A 381 -19.97 22.96 -6.84
CA PHE A 381 -20.14 21.73 -6.07
C PHE A 381 -20.13 22.01 -4.56
N PRO A 382 -20.96 21.30 -3.77
CA PRO A 382 -20.91 21.39 -2.31
C PRO A 382 -19.57 20.85 -1.78
N ASP A 383 -19.26 21.14 -0.51
CA ASP A 383 -18.10 20.53 0.14
C ASP A 383 -18.25 19.00 0.23
N PHE A 384 -17.14 18.28 0.10
CA PHE A 384 -17.14 16.83 0.13
C PHE A 384 -17.55 16.28 1.50
N SER A 385 -18.40 15.26 1.49
CA SER A 385 -18.77 14.48 2.68
C SER A 385 -18.66 12.99 2.36
N PRO A 386 -17.93 12.19 3.16
CA PRO A 386 -17.90 10.74 3.02
C PRO A 386 -19.28 10.09 3.12
N ALA A 387 -20.25 10.74 3.78
CA ALA A 387 -21.63 10.23 3.86
C ALA A 387 -22.41 10.36 2.54
N ALA A 388 -21.88 11.11 1.55
CA ALA A 388 -22.50 11.31 0.24
C ALA A 388 -21.97 10.35 -0.84
N VAL A 389 -21.11 9.39 -0.46
CA VAL A 389 -20.49 8.41 -1.34
C VAL A 389 -20.62 7.01 -0.75
N GLU A 390 -20.58 6.00 -1.60
CA GLU A 390 -20.54 4.61 -1.19
C GLU A 390 -19.10 4.20 -0.89
N ARG A 391 -18.88 3.49 0.21
CA ARG A 391 -17.59 2.88 0.56
C ARG A 391 -17.59 1.43 0.11
N LYS A 392 -16.58 1.03 -0.67
CA LYS A 392 -16.40 -0.33 -1.18
C LYS A 392 -15.10 -0.93 -0.67
N GLU A 393 -15.15 -2.15 -0.16
CA GLU A 393 -13.99 -2.91 0.30
C GLU A 393 -13.39 -3.71 -0.85
N ASP A 394 -12.07 -3.69 -0.95
CA ASP A 394 -11.36 -4.38 -2.04
C ASP A 394 -11.63 -5.88 -2.04
N ILE A 395 -11.67 -6.49 -0.83
CA ILE A 395 -11.86 -7.92 -0.65
C ILE A 395 -13.21 -8.39 -1.22
N GLU A 396 -14.18 -7.49 -1.30
CA GLU A 396 -15.54 -7.75 -1.79
C GLU A 396 -15.74 -7.33 -3.25
N THR A 397 -14.85 -6.54 -3.86
CA THR A 397 -15.11 -5.93 -5.17
C THR A 397 -14.00 -6.08 -6.21
N VAL A 398 -12.77 -6.38 -5.80
CA VAL A 398 -11.65 -6.53 -6.75
C VAL A 398 -11.77 -7.85 -7.48
N ASP A 399 -11.83 -7.78 -8.81
CA ASP A 399 -11.96 -8.96 -9.67
C ASP A 399 -10.61 -9.58 -10.06
N SER A 400 -10.70 -10.79 -10.63
CA SER A 400 -9.52 -11.54 -11.05
C SER A 400 -8.77 -10.88 -12.20
N ALA A 401 -9.45 -10.21 -13.12
CA ALA A 401 -8.84 -9.55 -14.28
C ALA A 401 -7.93 -8.40 -13.86
N TYR A 402 -8.39 -7.59 -12.90
CA TYR A 402 -7.61 -6.48 -12.35
C TYR A 402 -6.33 -6.96 -11.66
N LEU A 403 -6.44 -7.95 -10.76
CA LEU A 403 -5.29 -8.48 -10.03
C LEU A 403 -4.28 -9.15 -10.95
N CYS A 404 -4.75 -9.98 -11.89
CA CYS A 404 -3.88 -10.61 -12.87
C CYS A 404 -3.17 -9.54 -13.71
N SER A 405 -3.89 -8.53 -14.20
CA SER A 405 -3.29 -7.43 -14.96
C SER A 405 -2.21 -6.69 -14.16
N ASN A 406 -2.48 -6.38 -12.88
CA ASN A 406 -1.48 -5.75 -12.01
C ASN A 406 -0.23 -6.63 -11.83
N ILE A 407 -0.41 -7.94 -11.59
CA ILE A 407 0.69 -8.90 -11.42
C ILE A 407 1.50 -9.02 -12.72
N GLU A 408 0.86 -9.26 -13.86
CA GLU A 408 1.56 -9.40 -15.14
C GLU A 408 2.35 -8.15 -15.50
N TRP A 409 1.76 -6.95 -15.35
CA TRP A 409 2.48 -5.70 -15.63
C TRP A 409 3.66 -5.48 -14.68
N ALA A 410 3.52 -5.79 -13.40
CA ALA A 410 4.60 -5.68 -12.44
C ALA A 410 5.76 -6.64 -12.80
N PHE A 411 5.46 -7.91 -13.10
CA PHE A 411 6.46 -8.91 -13.49
C PHE A 411 7.12 -8.58 -14.82
N ARG A 412 6.35 -8.14 -15.81
CA ARG A 412 6.88 -7.68 -17.10
C ARG A 412 7.95 -6.61 -16.90
N MET A 413 7.68 -5.61 -16.07
CA MET A 413 8.63 -4.53 -15.80
C MET A 413 9.81 -5.00 -14.95
N TRP A 414 9.59 -5.97 -14.05
CA TRP A 414 10.68 -6.60 -13.29
C TRP A 414 11.62 -7.43 -14.18
N GLU A 415 11.13 -7.98 -15.29
CA GLU A 415 11.91 -8.75 -16.25
C GLU A 415 12.58 -7.88 -17.33
N GLU A 416 11.85 -6.89 -17.86
CA GLU A 416 12.28 -6.06 -19.00
C GLU A 416 13.19 -4.89 -18.61
N MET A 417 13.05 -4.31 -17.42
CA MET A 417 13.88 -3.18 -17.00
C MET A 417 15.33 -3.64 -16.74
N PRO A 418 16.37 -2.89 -17.16
CA PRO A 418 17.76 -3.30 -16.95
C PRO A 418 18.15 -3.46 -15.47
N TRP A 419 17.48 -2.73 -14.58
CA TRP A 419 17.62 -2.87 -13.13
C TRP A 419 16.59 -3.81 -12.51
N GLY A 420 15.64 -4.39 -13.24
CA GLY A 420 14.59 -5.23 -12.66
C GLY A 420 15.18 -6.42 -11.88
N ARG A 421 16.14 -7.14 -12.48
CA ARG A 421 16.92 -8.21 -11.81
C ARG A 421 17.72 -7.75 -10.58
N SER A 422 17.86 -6.44 -10.36
CA SER A 422 18.46 -5.86 -9.15
C SER A 422 17.59 -6.02 -7.92
N VAL A 423 16.28 -5.89 -8.11
CA VAL A 423 15.38 -5.64 -7.00
C VAL A 423 14.99 -6.99 -6.43
N PRO A 424 15.30 -7.26 -5.15
CA PRO A 424 14.93 -8.51 -4.50
C PRO A 424 13.42 -8.73 -4.58
N PHE A 425 12.99 -9.99 -4.56
CA PHE A 425 11.57 -10.31 -4.65
C PHE A 425 10.77 -9.68 -3.50
N GLU A 426 11.36 -9.54 -2.31
CA GLU A 426 10.74 -8.89 -1.16
C GLU A 426 10.48 -7.40 -1.42
N ASP A 427 11.46 -6.68 -1.96
CA ASP A 427 11.30 -5.27 -2.33
C ASP A 427 10.29 -5.10 -3.48
N PHE A 428 10.32 -6.01 -4.44
CA PHE A 428 9.33 -6.07 -5.52
C PHE A 428 7.92 -6.26 -4.95
N ARG A 429 7.73 -7.27 -4.11
CA ARG A 429 6.44 -7.62 -3.49
C ARG A 429 5.91 -6.48 -2.61
N ASP A 430 6.76 -5.86 -1.80
CA ASP A 430 6.31 -4.90 -0.78
C ASP A 430 6.19 -3.47 -1.32
N TYR A 431 6.94 -3.11 -2.38
CA TYR A 431 7.07 -1.71 -2.81
C TYR A 431 6.93 -1.46 -4.32
N VAL A 432 6.87 -2.51 -5.16
CA VAL A 432 6.57 -2.39 -6.60
C VAL A 432 5.16 -2.92 -6.91
N LEU A 433 4.85 -4.13 -6.43
CA LEU A 433 3.63 -4.88 -6.67
C LEU A 433 2.33 -4.21 -6.18
N PRO A 434 2.28 -3.49 -5.03
CA PRO A 434 1.04 -2.95 -4.51
C PRO A 434 0.32 -2.06 -5.51
N TYR A 435 -0.96 -2.37 -5.76
CA TYR A 435 -1.78 -1.70 -6.78
C TYR A 435 -2.33 -0.34 -6.35
N ARG A 436 -2.09 0.06 -5.09
CA ARG A 436 -2.57 1.31 -4.48
C ARG A 436 -1.58 1.95 -3.51
N THR A 437 -1.82 3.21 -3.16
CA THR A 437 -1.10 3.97 -2.11
C THR A 437 -2.01 4.34 -0.94
N GLY A 438 -3.31 4.46 -1.13
CA GLY A 438 -4.27 4.81 -0.08
C GLY A 438 -5.67 4.23 -0.32
N ASN A 439 -6.67 5.11 -0.39
CA ASN A 439 -8.09 4.74 -0.57
C ASN A 439 -8.70 5.29 -1.89
N GLU A 440 -7.86 5.39 -2.92
CA GLU A 440 -8.26 5.79 -4.26
C GLU A 440 -9.13 4.74 -4.97
N THR A 441 -9.99 5.20 -5.88
CA THR A 441 -10.70 4.33 -6.80
C THR A 441 -9.70 3.63 -7.74
N LEU A 442 -9.86 2.32 -7.92
CA LEU A 442 -8.95 1.52 -8.74
C LEU A 442 -9.10 1.82 -10.24
N SER A 443 -7.98 1.79 -10.95
CA SER A 443 -7.92 1.82 -12.41
C SER A 443 -6.71 1.03 -12.93
N TYR A 444 -6.71 0.66 -14.21
CA TYR A 444 -5.62 -0.06 -14.90
C TYR A 444 -4.41 0.85 -15.20
N TRP A 445 -3.82 1.43 -14.15
CA TRP A 445 -2.88 2.54 -14.27
C TRP A 445 -1.49 2.17 -14.81
N ARG A 446 -1.01 0.93 -14.62
CA ARG A 446 0.36 0.54 -15.02
C ARG A 446 0.62 0.75 -16.50
N GLU A 447 -0.32 0.31 -17.33
CA GLU A 447 -0.22 0.46 -18.78
C GLU A 447 -0.29 1.93 -19.20
N ASP A 448 -1.22 2.70 -18.64
CA ASP A 448 -1.39 4.12 -18.96
C ASP A 448 -0.12 4.92 -18.61
N TYR A 449 0.45 4.69 -17.43
CA TYR A 449 1.72 5.29 -17.03
C TYR A 449 2.87 4.86 -17.94
N PHE A 450 2.94 3.58 -18.30
CA PHE A 450 4.01 3.08 -19.17
C PHE A 450 3.95 3.75 -20.54
N ARG A 451 2.76 3.83 -21.15
CA ARG A 451 2.55 4.50 -22.44
C ARG A 451 2.92 5.98 -22.39
N GLN A 452 2.58 6.66 -21.30
CA GLN A 452 2.82 8.08 -21.17
C GLN A 452 4.27 8.45 -20.84
N TYR A 453 4.93 7.68 -19.97
CA TYR A 453 6.24 8.03 -19.42
C TYR A 453 7.39 7.14 -19.91
N GLY A 454 7.10 6.02 -20.55
CA GLY A 454 8.10 5.11 -21.12
C GLY A 454 9.07 5.80 -22.09
N PRO A 455 8.60 6.69 -23.00
CA PRO A 455 9.48 7.42 -23.90
C PRO A 455 10.54 8.27 -23.19
N LEU A 456 10.29 8.70 -21.94
CA LEU A 456 11.27 9.48 -21.17
C LEU A 456 12.49 8.67 -20.75
N LEU A 457 12.45 7.34 -20.81
CA LEU A 457 13.56 6.47 -20.42
C LEU A 457 14.42 6.01 -21.61
N GLU A 458 14.04 6.26 -22.86
CA GLU A 458 14.73 5.72 -24.04
C GLU A 458 16.24 5.98 -24.02
N SER A 459 16.65 7.23 -23.84
CA SER A 459 18.06 7.62 -23.74
C SER A 459 18.76 7.12 -22.48
N PHE A 460 18.03 6.89 -21.38
CA PHE A 460 18.59 6.27 -20.18
C PHE A 460 18.90 4.77 -20.41
N MET A 461 18.04 4.09 -21.17
CA MET A 461 18.22 2.66 -21.48
C MET A 461 19.45 2.38 -22.35
N GLU A 462 19.90 3.37 -23.12
CA GLU A 462 21.12 3.30 -23.94
C GLU A 462 22.42 3.57 -23.16
N ALA A 463 22.32 4.04 -21.91
CA ALA A 463 23.50 4.33 -21.10
C ALA A 463 24.29 3.04 -20.75
N PRO A 464 25.60 3.14 -20.45
CA PRO A 464 26.40 1.99 -19.99
C PRO A 464 25.78 1.27 -18.78
N ASP A 465 26.02 -0.03 -18.64
CA ASP A 465 25.51 -0.87 -17.53
C ASP A 465 25.76 -0.30 -16.14
N SER A 466 26.90 0.40 -15.95
CA SER A 466 27.25 1.09 -14.70
C SER A 466 26.32 2.25 -14.32
N ILE A 467 25.46 2.68 -15.25
CA ILE A 467 24.46 3.74 -15.09
C ILE A 467 23.06 3.13 -15.20
N ARG A 468 22.77 2.43 -16.30
CA ARG A 468 21.41 1.98 -16.61
C ARG A 468 20.89 0.87 -15.69
N THR A 469 21.71 0.28 -14.83
CA THR A 469 21.26 -0.75 -13.85
C THR A 469 20.96 -0.18 -12.45
N ASP A 470 21.14 1.14 -12.27
CA ASP A 470 20.87 1.84 -11.00
C ASP A 470 19.49 2.50 -11.05
N TYR A 471 18.52 1.91 -10.34
CA TYR A 471 17.15 2.40 -10.33
C TYR A 471 16.96 3.72 -9.57
N VAL A 472 17.88 4.12 -8.69
CA VAL A 472 17.86 5.46 -8.06
C VAL A 472 18.25 6.53 -9.10
N ARG A 473 19.21 6.21 -9.97
CA ARG A 473 19.53 7.08 -11.12
C ARG A 473 18.39 7.11 -12.13
N ALA A 474 17.73 5.98 -12.38
CA ALA A 474 16.56 5.94 -13.26
C ALA A 474 15.43 6.84 -12.72
N ALA A 475 15.12 6.76 -11.42
CA ALA A 475 14.16 7.65 -10.76
C ALA A 475 14.56 9.13 -10.91
N SER A 476 15.82 9.46 -10.65
CA SER A 476 16.35 10.83 -10.80
C SER A 476 16.23 11.32 -12.25
N TYR A 477 16.51 10.44 -13.22
CA TYR A 477 16.44 10.72 -14.64
C TYR A 477 15.01 10.99 -15.10
N LEU A 478 14.06 10.14 -14.69
CA LEU A 478 12.63 10.32 -14.95
C LEU A 478 12.18 11.70 -14.50
N LEU A 479 12.48 12.08 -13.24
CA LEU A 479 12.06 13.37 -12.71
C LEU A 479 12.69 14.55 -13.46
N SER A 480 13.95 14.45 -13.88
CA SER A 480 14.64 15.56 -14.56
C SER A 480 14.26 15.74 -16.03
N HIS A 481 13.65 14.73 -16.66
CA HIS A 481 13.24 14.75 -18.08
C HIS A 481 11.74 14.92 -18.27
N MET A 482 10.98 15.13 -17.20
CA MET A 482 9.61 15.61 -17.32
C MET A 482 9.60 17.03 -17.94
N THR A 483 8.64 17.32 -18.82
CA THR A 483 8.57 18.60 -19.55
C THR A 483 8.29 19.80 -18.62
N PRO A 484 8.64 21.05 -19.02
CA PRO A 484 8.34 22.28 -18.28
C PRO A 484 6.85 22.54 -17.97
N GLU A 485 5.91 21.75 -18.49
CA GLU A 485 4.51 21.67 -18.02
C GLU A 485 4.40 20.87 -16.70
N ASP A 486 5.40 21.10 -15.84
CA ASP A 486 5.78 20.39 -14.63
C ASP A 486 4.65 20.27 -13.60
N PRO A 487 4.82 19.42 -12.57
CA PRO A 487 3.78 19.22 -11.58
C PRO A 487 3.42 20.55 -10.91
N TYR A 488 2.14 20.93 -10.96
CA TYR A 488 1.66 22.17 -10.36
C TYR A 488 1.26 21.93 -8.90
N TYR A 489 2.18 22.26 -7.99
CA TYR A 489 1.93 22.19 -6.57
C TYR A 489 0.97 23.30 -6.10
N SER A 490 -0.02 22.91 -5.32
CA SER A 490 -0.91 23.81 -4.60
C SER A 490 -1.08 23.35 -3.16
N SER A 491 -0.99 24.29 -2.22
CA SER A 491 -1.39 24.07 -0.82
C SER A 491 -2.89 24.25 -0.59
N TYR A 492 -3.62 24.68 -1.61
CA TYR A 492 -5.08 24.78 -1.60
C TYR A 492 -5.65 23.51 -2.22
N ALA A 493 -6.59 22.87 -1.53
CA ALA A 493 -7.36 21.73 -2.00
C ALA A 493 -8.69 21.65 -1.22
N PRO A 494 -9.74 21.03 -1.77
CA PRO A 494 -10.94 20.70 -1.01
C PRO A 494 -10.59 19.80 0.19
N SER A 495 -11.21 20.06 1.34
CA SER A 495 -10.95 19.30 2.56
C SER A 495 -11.64 17.93 2.53
N GLY A 496 -10.99 16.93 3.12
CA GLY A 496 -11.61 15.63 3.36
C GLY A 496 -11.66 14.69 2.15
N LEU A 497 -11.04 15.06 1.02
CA LEU A 497 -10.99 14.19 -0.16
C LEU A 497 -10.17 12.91 0.11
N PRO A 498 -10.62 11.75 -0.39
CA PRO A 498 -9.81 10.54 -0.39
C PRO A 498 -8.56 10.72 -1.29
N ASN A 499 -7.69 9.72 -1.30
CA ASN A 499 -6.65 9.65 -2.31
C ASN A 499 -7.30 9.64 -3.70
N VAL A 500 -6.70 10.40 -4.60
CA VAL A 500 -7.18 10.57 -5.98
C VAL A 500 -6.56 9.50 -6.88
N GLY A 501 -5.44 8.93 -6.42
CA GLY A 501 -4.77 7.83 -7.08
C GLY A 501 -4.15 8.26 -8.42
N PRO A 502 -4.13 7.36 -9.42
CA PRO A 502 -3.50 7.62 -10.71
C PRO A 502 -4.22 8.72 -11.51
N GLN A 503 -5.37 9.23 -11.08
CA GLN A 503 -6.00 10.41 -11.70
C GLN A 503 -5.12 11.66 -11.62
N ALA A 504 -4.21 11.74 -10.63
CA ALA A 504 -3.21 12.80 -10.54
C ALA A 504 -2.32 12.87 -11.79
N VAL A 505 -2.14 11.77 -12.54
CA VAL A 505 -1.43 11.73 -13.83
C VAL A 505 -1.97 12.73 -14.83
N LYS A 506 -3.29 12.78 -14.97
CA LYS A 506 -3.93 13.50 -16.06
C LYS A 506 -3.68 15.01 -15.96
N TYR A 507 -3.62 15.52 -14.74
CA TYR A 507 -3.49 16.95 -14.47
C TYR A 507 -2.13 17.35 -13.88
N ARG A 508 -1.34 16.39 -13.38
CA ARG A 508 -0.06 16.58 -12.68
C ARG A 508 -0.12 17.78 -11.73
N CYS A 509 -1.15 17.87 -10.91
CA CYS A 509 -1.33 18.99 -10.00
C CYS A 509 -1.98 18.53 -8.69
N GLY A 510 -1.76 19.28 -7.61
CA GLY A 510 -2.33 18.96 -6.31
C GLY A 510 -1.42 19.32 -5.15
N THR A 511 -1.70 18.73 -3.99
CA THR A 511 -0.89 18.93 -2.79
C THR A 511 0.35 18.01 -2.81
N CYS A 512 1.17 18.08 -1.76
CA CYS A 512 2.27 17.13 -1.59
C CYS A 512 1.79 15.68 -1.61
N ARG A 513 0.55 15.38 -1.18
CA ARG A 513 -0.01 14.03 -1.21
C ARG A 513 -0.18 13.53 -2.65
N GLU A 514 -0.89 14.28 -3.49
CA GLU A 514 -1.19 13.85 -4.86
C GLU A 514 0.07 13.76 -5.73
N LEU A 515 1.03 14.66 -5.53
CA LEU A 515 2.32 14.60 -6.26
C LEU A 515 3.18 13.41 -5.79
N THR A 516 3.14 13.08 -4.49
CA THR A 516 3.81 11.91 -3.93
C THR A 516 3.19 10.61 -4.43
N ASP A 517 1.85 10.53 -4.47
CA ASP A 517 1.13 9.40 -5.06
C ASP A 517 1.52 9.23 -6.53
N PHE A 518 1.51 10.32 -7.31
CA PHE A 518 1.92 10.33 -8.71
C PHE A 518 3.33 9.73 -8.92
N ASN A 519 4.32 10.22 -8.16
CA ASN A 519 5.69 9.75 -8.23
C ASN A 519 5.80 8.26 -7.83
N THR A 520 5.02 7.83 -6.83
CA THR A 520 5.01 6.43 -6.37
C THR A 520 4.49 5.51 -7.47
N TYR A 521 3.36 5.82 -8.11
CA TYR A 521 2.89 5.02 -9.26
C TYR A 521 3.88 5.06 -10.43
N LEU A 522 4.46 6.23 -10.74
CA LEU A 522 5.46 6.37 -11.80
C LEU A 522 6.65 5.43 -11.58
N PHE A 523 7.20 5.42 -10.36
CA PHE A 523 8.31 4.56 -10.00
C PHE A 523 7.92 3.09 -10.00
N ARG A 524 6.74 2.73 -9.47
CA ARG A 524 6.24 1.35 -9.49
C ARG A 524 5.97 0.83 -10.90
N THR A 525 5.58 1.67 -11.85
CA THR A 525 5.44 1.29 -13.26
C THR A 525 6.75 0.80 -13.85
N PHE A 526 7.89 1.40 -13.50
CA PHE A 526 9.20 1.01 -14.03
C PHE A 526 10.02 0.14 -13.08
N CYS A 527 9.35 -0.61 -12.20
CA CYS A 527 10.00 -1.50 -11.24
C CYS A 527 11.07 -0.80 -10.37
N ILE A 528 10.79 0.42 -9.94
CA ILE A 528 11.60 1.17 -8.98
C ILE A 528 10.91 1.04 -7.61
N PRO A 529 11.49 0.29 -6.64
CA PRO A 529 10.91 0.13 -5.31
C PRO A 529 10.75 1.48 -4.63
N SER A 530 9.52 1.82 -4.26
CA SER A 530 9.21 3.12 -3.66
C SER A 530 7.98 3.07 -2.76
N SER A 531 7.95 4.00 -1.80
CA SER A 531 6.79 4.20 -0.93
C SER A 531 6.56 5.68 -0.64
N VAL A 532 5.48 5.95 0.08
CA VAL A 532 5.13 7.26 0.61
C VAL A 532 5.64 7.35 2.04
N ASP A 533 6.64 8.19 2.28
CA ASP A 533 7.02 8.56 3.64
C ASP A 533 6.28 9.86 4.00
N TYR A 534 5.82 9.97 5.24
CA TYR A 534 5.07 11.12 5.69
C TYR A 534 5.30 11.42 7.17
N MET A 535 5.24 12.70 7.50
CA MET A 535 5.11 13.17 8.88
C MET A 535 3.66 13.64 9.11
N PRO A 536 2.96 13.09 10.12
CA PRO A 536 1.55 13.42 10.36
C PRO A 536 1.30 14.91 10.58
N LEU A 537 2.23 15.57 11.27
CA LEU A 537 2.21 16.99 11.52
C LEU A 537 3.65 17.51 11.66
N ARG A 538 3.94 18.63 11.00
CA ARG A 538 5.22 19.32 11.20
C ARG A 538 5.26 19.95 12.59
N GLY A 539 6.43 19.89 13.22
CA GLY A 539 6.68 20.52 14.51
C GLY A 539 6.64 22.04 14.47
N ASP A 540 6.70 22.66 13.29
CA ASP A 540 6.86 24.09 13.08
C ASP A 540 5.83 24.71 12.11
N ASN A 541 4.76 23.97 11.83
CA ASN A 541 3.68 24.33 10.88
C ASN A 541 2.35 23.68 11.33
N ASN A 542 1.24 23.99 10.65
CA ASN A 542 -0.10 23.47 10.98
C ASN A 542 -0.56 22.32 10.06
N THR A 543 0.34 21.77 9.25
CA THR A 543 0.06 20.74 8.25
C THR A 543 1.08 19.60 8.35
N GLY A 544 0.68 18.41 7.92
CA GLY A 544 1.62 17.31 7.65
C GLY A 544 2.45 17.56 6.40
N HIS A 545 3.28 16.59 6.04
CA HIS A 545 4.04 16.57 4.80
C HIS A 545 4.31 15.13 4.39
N SER A 546 4.18 14.83 3.10
CA SER A 546 4.46 13.53 2.49
C SER A 546 5.40 13.71 1.31
N TRP A 547 6.22 12.70 1.05
CA TRP A 547 7.16 12.65 -0.06
C TRP A 547 7.39 11.20 -0.49
N THR A 548 7.85 11.00 -1.72
CA THR A 548 8.21 9.67 -2.21
C THR A 548 9.58 9.28 -1.67
N SER A 549 9.70 8.07 -1.14
CA SER A 549 10.93 7.48 -0.65
C SER A 549 11.33 6.27 -1.49
N LEU A 550 12.64 6.06 -1.62
CA LEU A 550 13.26 4.89 -2.26
C LEU A 550 14.60 4.61 -1.60
N TRP A 551 15.19 3.44 -1.83
CA TRP A 551 16.47 3.05 -1.22
C TRP A 551 17.34 2.32 -2.23
N ASP A 552 18.65 2.43 -2.13
CA ASP A 552 19.55 1.64 -2.97
C ASP A 552 19.80 0.23 -2.40
N ARG A 553 20.48 -0.62 -3.17
CA ARG A 553 20.86 -1.98 -2.74
C ARG A 553 21.75 -2.05 -1.50
N LYS A 554 22.34 -0.92 -1.08
CA LYS A 554 23.16 -0.84 0.14
C LYS A 554 22.34 -0.40 1.35
N GLY A 555 21.02 -0.20 1.18
CA GLY A 555 20.12 0.28 2.23
C GLY A 555 20.19 1.79 2.45
N ASN A 556 20.85 2.57 1.57
CA ASN A 556 20.78 4.03 1.71
C ASN A 556 19.40 4.52 1.30
N VAL A 557 18.77 5.31 2.16
CA VAL A 557 17.45 5.89 1.88
C VAL A 557 17.59 7.23 1.16
N TYR A 558 16.76 7.42 0.14
CA TYR A 558 16.58 8.62 -0.65
C TYR A 558 15.13 9.08 -0.56
N CYS A 559 14.92 10.37 -0.73
CA CYS A 559 13.60 10.97 -0.83
C CYS A 559 13.53 11.94 -2.00
N GLU A 560 12.34 12.08 -2.55
CA GLU A 560 12.00 13.16 -3.47
C GLU A 560 11.73 14.44 -2.68
N ASP A 561 12.34 15.54 -3.12
CA ASP A 561 11.97 16.89 -2.70
C ASP A 561 12.12 17.85 -3.88
N SER A 562 11.05 18.59 -4.17
CA SER A 562 11.03 19.66 -5.17
C SER A 562 11.50 19.20 -6.56
N GLY A 563 11.06 18.01 -6.98
CA GLY A 563 11.38 17.37 -8.26
C GLY A 563 12.75 16.71 -8.30
N LYS A 564 13.43 16.52 -7.16
CA LYS A 564 14.78 15.95 -7.11
C LYS A 564 14.87 14.81 -6.13
N ILE A 565 15.50 13.72 -6.56
CA ILE A 565 15.91 12.63 -5.67
C ILE A 565 17.22 13.01 -4.99
N MET A 566 17.26 12.92 -3.67
CA MET A 566 18.46 13.15 -2.86
C MET A 566 18.50 12.19 -1.68
N ARG A 567 19.69 11.93 -1.13
CA ARG A 567 19.79 11.14 0.11
C ARG A 567 19.05 11.86 1.21
N VAL A 568 18.37 11.11 2.08
CA VAL A 568 17.56 11.70 3.15
C VAL A 568 18.36 12.70 3.98
N LYS A 569 19.59 12.36 4.40
CA LYS A 569 20.47 13.24 5.17
C LYS A 569 20.77 14.61 4.52
N ASP A 570 20.67 14.69 3.19
CA ASP A 570 20.95 15.90 2.41
C ASP A 570 19.65 16.66 2.07
N SER A 571 18.49 16.11 2.45
CA SER A 571 17.16 16.69 2.23
C SER A 571 16.74 17.66 3.34
N PRO A 572 16.01 18.74 2.99
CA PRO A 572 15.25 19.54 3.95
C PRO A 572 14.37 18.72 4.91
N ASN A 573 13.87 17.55 4.47
CA ASN A 573 13.05 16.66 5.31
C ASN A 573 13.82 16.12 6.52
N TYR A 574 15.15 15.96 6.43
CA TYR A 574 15.99 15.50 7.53
C TYR A 574 16.09 16.55 8.65
N SER A 575 16.22 17.82 8.29
CA SER A 575 16.32 18.93 9.26
C SER A 575 14.98 19.54 9.68
N ALA A 576 13.88 19.18 9.00
CA ALA A 576 12.55 19.67 9.33
C ALA A 576 12.13 19.33 10.77
N ALA A 577 11.52 20.29 11.47
CA ALA A 577 10.94 20.06 12.78
C ALA A 577 9.76 19.08 12.66
N LYS A 578 9.81 18.01 13.44
CA LYS A 578 8.86 16.90 13.41
C LYS A 578 8.95 16.11 14.71
N LEU A 579 8.03 15.17 14.89
CA LEU A 579 8.05 14.23 16.00
C LEU A 579 8.23 12.78 15.51
N LYS A 580 7.50 12.42 14.45
CA LYS A 580 7.48 11.08 13.85
C LYS A 580 7.47 11.17 12.33
N VAL A 581 8.03 10.15 11.70
CA VAL A 581 7.90 9.87 10.26
C VAL A 581 7.50 8.42 10.08
N TYR A 582 6.49 8.20 9.26
CA TYR A 582 5.97 6.88 8.92
C TYR A 582 6.13 6.62 7.43
N ARG A 583 6.33 5.36 7.07
CA ARG A 583 6.30 4.85 5.70
C ARG A 583 5.01 4.09 5.49
N ALA A 584 4.23 4.52 4.50
CA ALA A 584 3.02 3.84 4.10
C ALA A 584 3.30 2.40 3.70
N SER A 585 2.47 1.47 4.17
CA SER A 585 2.61 0.04 3.87
C SER A 585 1.33 -0.52 3.27
N PHE A 586 1.48 -1.41 2.28
CA PHE A 586 0.37 -2.22 1.79
C PHE A 586 0.02 -3.36 2.76
N VAL A 587 0.93 -3.74 3.66
CA VAL A 587 0.69 -4.80 4.65
C VAL A 587 -0.37 -4.37 5.67
N ALA A 588 -1.23 -5.30 6.11
CA ALA A 588 -2.34 -5.01 7.02
C ALA A 588 -1.91 -4.58 8.44
N ASP A 589 -0.66 -4.84 8.82
CA ASP A 589 -0.09 -4.54 10.15
C ASP A 589 0.19 -3.03 10.38
N GLY A 590 -0.08 -2.19 9.38
CA GLY A 590 0.02 -0.73 9.46
C GLY A 590 1.31 -0.15 8.90
N ASP A 591 1.46 1.16 9.04
CA ASP A 591 2.61 1.91 8.51
C ASP A 591 3.86 1.71 9.38
N THR A 592 5.02 1.67 8.72
CA THR A 592 6.31 1.43 9.38
C THR A 592 6.88 2.73 9.93
N ASP A 593 7.36 2.72 11.18
CA ASP A 593 8.09 3.86 11.74
C ASP A 593 9.49 3.96 11.11
N VAL A 594 9.79 5.08 10.48
CA VAL A 594 11.09 5.36 9.83
C VAL A 594 11.75 6.61 10.40
N THR A 595 11.36 7.01 11.62
CA THR A 595 11.77 8.29 12.23
C THR A 595 13.29 8.44 12.35
N GLU A 596 14.01 7.34 12.65
CA GLU A 596 15.47 7.32 12.76
C GLU A 596 16.17 7.83 11.50
N ALA A 597 15.73 7.36 10.32
CA ALA A 597 16.33 7.74 9.04
C ALA A 597 16.23 9.25 8.75
N TYR A 598 15.24 9.93 9.33
CA TYR A 598 14.90 11.31 9.03
C TYR A 598 15.32 12.32 10.08
N SER A 599 16.10 11.97 11.10
CA SER A 599 16.39 12.91 12.20
C SER A 599 17.85 12.97 12.64
N PRO A 600 18.47 14.17 12.66
CA PRO A 600 19.76 14.37 13.34
C PRO A 600 19.65 14.35 14.87
N HIS A 601 18.43 14.41 15.41
CA HIS A 601 18.17 14.47 16.85
C HIS A 601 17.16 13.40 17.28
N TYR A 602 17.41 12.19 16.79
CA TYR A 602 16.66 10.98 17.10
C TYR A 602 16.83 10.58 18.57
N MET A 603 15.73 10.16 19.18
CA MET A 603 15.69 9.59 20.52
C MET A 603 14.99 8.23 20.46
N GLU A 604 15.76 7.17 20.65
CA GLU A 604 15.22 5.80 20.77
C GLU A 604 14.24 5.70 21.94
N HIS A 605 14.55 6.34 23.08
CA HIS A 605 13.68 6.39 24.25
C HIS A 605 13.63 7.79 24.86
N MET A 606 12.42 8.36 24.96
CA MET A 606 12.15 9.66 25.58
C MET A 606 11.29 9.49 26.84
N PRO A 607 11.89 9.41 28.04
CA PRO A 607 11.14 9.31 29.30
C PRO A 607 10.63 10.67 29.75
N VAL A 608 9.33 10.81 30.00
CA VAL A 608 8.78 12.06 30.52
C VAL A 608 9.05 12.16 32.03
N PRO A 609 9.68 13.25 32.53
CA PRO A 609 9.93 13.42 33.96
C PRO A 609 8.62 13.42 34.76
N LYS A 610 8.54 12.67 35.87
CA LYS A 610 7.33 12.62 36.72
C LYS A 610 6.81 13.99 37.14
N ARG A 611 7.72 14.93 37.42
CA ARG A 611 7.38 16.31 37.79
C ARG A 611 6.64 17.10 36.70
N ALA A 612 6.71 16.64 35.45
CA ALA A 612 6.04 17.26 34.31
C ALA A 612 4.58 16.81 34.16
N VAL A 613 4.24 15.68 34.79
CA VAL A 613 2.90 15.09 34.70
C VAL A 613 2.04 15.67 35.81
N TYR A 614 0.87 16.20 35.46
CA TYR A 614 -0.08 16.70 36.43
C TYR A 614 -0.54 15.58 37.38
N PRO A 615 -0.83 15.89 38.66
CA PRO A 615 -1.33 14.89 39.60
C PRO A 615 -2.62 14.22 39.11
N GLY A 616 -2.68 12.90 39.16
CA GLY A 616 -3.85 12.11 38.78
C GLY A 616 -3.48 10.70 38.29
N TYR A 617 -4.48 9.86 38.05
CA TYR A 617 -4.29 8.56 37.41
C TYR A 617 -4.28 8.75 35.89
N LEU A 618 -3.19 8.38 35.24
CA LEU A 618 -3.10 8.43 33.78
C LEU A 618 -3.99 7.33 33.16
N PRO A 619 -4.70 7.62 32.07
CA PRO A 619 -5.45 6.60 31.35
C PRO A 619 -4.49 5.62 30.66
N ASP A 620 -5.00 4.45 30.29
CA ASP A 620 -4.23 3.41 29.59
C ASP A 620 -3.70 3.89 28.22
N THR A 621 -4.29 4.95 27.67
CA THR A 621 -3.89 5.53 26.40
C THR A 621 -3.60 7.02 26.57
N VAL A 622 -2.31 7.35 26.56
CA VAL A 622 -1.76 8.71 26.56
C VAL A 622 -0.96 8.89 25.27
N TYR A 623 -0.98 10.09 24.71
CA TYR A 623 -0.25 10.46 23.52
C TYR A 623 0.67 11.64 23.76
N LEU A 624 1.73 11.71 22.98
CA LEU A 624 2.47 12.93 22.74
C LEU A 624 1.84 13.63 21.54
N ALA A 625 1.42 14.88 21.75
CA ALA A 625 0.73 15.67 20.75
C ALA A 625 1.56 16.86 20.29
N LEU A 626 1.40 17.23 19.03
CA LEU A 626 1.94 18.44 18.43
C LEU A 626 0.86 19.52 18.33
N SER A 627 1.27 20.79 18.40
CA SER A 627 0.34 21.92 18.29
C SER A 627 -0.14 22.12 16.85
N ARG A 628 -1.44 22.29 16.66
CA ARG A 628 -2.07 22.71 15.39
C ARG A 628 -3.08 23.82 15.68
N ARG A 629 -2.74 25.07 15.38
CA ARG A 629 -3.54 26.25 15.77
C ARG A 629 -3.79 26.20 17.30
N LEU A 630 -5.05 26.22 17.75
CA LEU A 630 -5.42 26.11 19.17
C LEU A 630 -5.56 24.65 19.66
N ALA A 631 -5.47 23.66 18.77
CA ALA A 631 -5.62 22.25 19.10
C ALA A 631 -4.27 21.57 19.34
N TRP A 632 -4.30 20.43 20.03
CA TRP A 632 -3.16 19.52 20.19
C TRP A 632 -3.52 18.20 19.53
N VAL A 633 -2.77 17.83 18.48
CA VAL A 633 -3.03 16.65 17.65
C VAL A 633 -2.18 15.49 18.17
N PRO A 634 -2.77 14.38 18.63
CA PRO A 634 -2.04 13.17 18.99
C PRO A 634 -1.19 12.67 17.82
N VAL A 635 0.07 12.31 18.08
CA VAL A 635 0.98 11.81 17.03
C VAL A 635 1.55 10.45 17.38
N VAL A 636 2.01 10.26 18.62
CA VAL A 636 2.60 8.97 19.07
C VAL A 636 2.00 8.55 20.39
N LYS A 637 1.64 7.27 20.51
CA LYS A 637 1.13 6.66 21.73
C LYS A 637 2.27 6.39 22.72
N ALA A 638 2.03 6.61 24.00
CA ALA A 638 2.99 6.35 25.06
C ALA A 638 3.11 4.85 25.37
N ARG A 639 4.30 4.44 25.82
CA ARG A 639 4.45 3.28 26.70
C ARG A 639 4.21 3.74 28.14
N THR A 640 3.37 2.99 28.87
CA THR A 640 3.08 3.28 30.28
C THR A 640 3.06 2.01 31.12
N ASP A 641 3.53 2.14 32.36
CA ASP A 641 3.41 1.14 33.42
C ASP A 641 2.45 1.63 34.55
N GLY A 642 1.63 2.64 34.26
CA GLY A 642 0.71 3.29 35.20
C GLY A 642 1.37 4.34 36.12
N ARG A 643 2.71 4.47 36.15
CA ARG A 643 3.44 5.47 36.96
C ARG A 643 4.45 6.30 36.16
N ASN A 644 4.92 5.77 35.05
CA ASN A 644 5.88 6.37 34.13
C ASN A 644 5.28 6.45 32.72
N VAL A 645 5.73 7.45 31.97
CA VAL A 645 5.34 7.68 30.57
C VAL A 645 6.61 7.84 29.76
N SER A 646 6.73 7.06 28.69
CA SER A 646 7.83 7.20 27.74
C SER A 646 7.32 7.05 26.31
N PHE A 647 8.11 7.54 25.36
CA PHE A 647 7.86 7.42 23.93
C PHE A 647 9.11 6.91 23.25
N ASP A 648 8.94 6.02 22.29
CA ASP A 648 10.06 5.47 21.53
C ASP A 648 10.16 6.11 20.17
N ASP A 649 11.37 6.11 19.62
CA ASP A 649 11.72 6.47 18.25
C ASP A 649 11.21 7.88 17.85
N VAL A 650 11.39 8.88 18.71
CA VAL A 650 10.88 10.25 18.51
C VAL A 650 11.99 11.23 18.13
N CYS A 651 11.62 12.32 17.48
CA CYS A 651 12.50 13.47 17.28
C CYS A 651 12.37 14.48 18.42
N SER A 652 13.50 14.99 18.91
CA SER A 652 13.53 16.15 19.80
C SER A 652 13.35 17.48 19.06
N GLY A 653 13.19 18.57 19.80
CA GLY A 653 13.14 19.96 19.29
C GLY A 653 11.74 20.53 19.07
N SER A 654 10.74 19.70 18.79
CA SER A 654 9.36 20.16 18.57
C SER A 654 8.63 20.44 19.88
N MET A 655 7.76 21.45 19.90
CA MET A 655 6.87 21.71 21.03
C MET A 655 5.78 20.64 21.12
N VAL A 656 5.76 19.93 22.23
CA VAL A 656 4.88 18.79 22.49
C VAL A 656 4.07 18.95 23.76
N ARG A 657 3.03 18.13 23.90
CA ARG A 657 2.20 18.06 25.11
C ARG A 657 1.65 16.67 25.34
N LEU A 658 1.51 16.27 26.61
CA LEU A 658 0.82 15.03 26.96
C LEU A 658 -0.69 15.19 26.92
N VAL A 659 -1.35 14.30 26.18
CA VAL A 659 -2.81 14.32 26.00
C VAL A 659 -3.44 12.94 26.09
N SER A 660 -4.70 12.89 26.47
CA SER A 660 -5.59 11.75 26.22
C SER A 660 -6.84 12.22 25.48
N ILE A 661 -7.47 11.30 24.73
CA ILE A 661 -8.72 11.56 24.01
C ILE A 661 -9.84 10.88 24.78
N GLU A 662 -10.80 11.68 25.25
CA GLU A 662 -11.97 11.25 26.03
C GLU A 662 -13.24 11.62 25.22
N GLY A 663 -13.71 10.70 24.38
CA GLY A 663 -14.71 11.02 23.35
C GLY A 663 -14.16 12.05 22.37
N ASP A 664 -14.90 13.16 22.18
CA ASP A 664 -14.46 14.27 21.31
C ASP A 664 -13.58 15.31 22.01
N ARG A 665 -13.22 15.09 23.29
CA ARG A 665 -12.46 16.06 24.09
C ARG A 665 -11.01 15.62 24.27
N THR A 666 -10.11 16.59 24.17
CA THR A 666 -8.69 16.41 24.52
C THR A 666 -8.48 16.83 25.97
N ARG A 667 -7.96 15.91 26.79
CA ARG A 667 -7.52 16.20 28.16
C ARG A 667 -6.00 16.35 28.21
N PHE A 668 -5.51 17.34 28.96
CA PHE A 668 -4.09 17.65 29.08
C PHE A 668 -3.49 17.10 30.38
N TRP A 669 -2.30 16.51 30.28
CA TRP A 669 -1.58 15.88 31.40
C TRP A 669 -0.24 16.52 31.72
N SER A 670 0.17 17.52 30.94
CA SER A 670 1.38 18.30 31.18
C SER A 670 1.19 19.73 30.71
N ASP A 671 2.04 20.64 31.18
CA ASP A 671 2.29 21.89 30.45
C ASP A 671 2.95 21.55 29.10
N PRO A 672 2.86 22.44 28.09
CA PRO A 672 3.64 22.27 26.87
C PRO A 672 5.15 22.24 27.17
N PHE A 673 5.89 21.40 26.46
CA PHE A 673 7.34 21.31 26.63
C PHE A 673 8.03 20.89 25.35
N TYR A 674 9.35 21.06 25.29
CA TYR A 674 10.19 20.45 24.26
C TYR A 674 11.47 19.90 24.88
N VAL A 675 12.10 18.97 24.18
CA VAL A 675 13.44 18.46 24.50
C VAL A 675 14.42 19.08 23.52
N ASP A 676 15.51 19.68 23.99
CA ASP A 676 16.53 20.23 23.09
C ASP A 676 17.49 19.14 22.58
N SER A 677 18.41 19.53 21.69
CA SER A 677 19.40 18.61 21.11
C SER A 677 20.40 18.03 22.12
N THR A 678 20.44 18.55 23.35
CA THR A 678 21.25 18.01 24.47
C THR A 678 20.48 17.02 25.33
N GLY A 679 19.19 16.80 25.04
CA GLY A 679 18.30 15.96 25.85
C GLY A 679 17.69 16.69 27.04
N ARG A 680 17.82 18.01 27.14
CA ARG A 680 17.29 18.80 28.26
C ARG A 680 15.84 19.19 27.98
N TYR A 681 15.00 19.01 29.01
CA TYR A 681 13.58 19.38 28.98
C TYR A 681 13.36 20.86 29.31
N HIS A 682 12.55 21.53 28.49
CA HIS A 682 12.13 22.92 28.65
C HIS A 682 10.60 22.99 28.73
N PHE A 683 10.07 23.35 29.89
CA PHE A 683 8.63 23.43 30.16
C PHE A 683 8.15 24.87 30.01
N MET A 684 6.99 25.05 29.37
CA MET A 684 6.31 26.32 29.16
C MET A 684 5.22 26.49 30.21
N SER A 685 5.65 26.79 31.44
CA SER A 685 4.78 26.99 32.60
C SER A 685 4.71 28.48 32.92
N VAL A 686 3.51 28.98 33.17
CA VAL A 686 3.31 30.37 33.60
C VAL A 686 4.10 30.64 34.88
N THR A 687 4.82 31.76 34.89
CA THR A 687 5.53 32.28 36.08
C THR A 687 4.70 33.34 36.80
N ASP A 688 5.10 33.71 38.02
CA ASP A 688 4.48 34.81 38.76
C ASP A 688 4.81 36.20 38.18
N SER A 689 5.62 36.26 37.13
CA SER A 689 6.02 37.48 36.44
C SER A 689 5.16 37.74 35.20
N VAL A 690 5.03 39.02 34.88
CA VAL A 690 4.38 39.50 33.66
C VAL A 690 5.39 40.18 32.74
N THR A 691 5.02 40.36 31.48
CA THR A 691 5.83 41.06 30.48
C THR A 691 4.94 41.83 29.50
N ASP A 692 5.43 42.97 29.02
CA ASP A 692 4.79 43.66 27.91
C ASP A 692 5.23 43.02 26.58
N MET A 693 4.25 42.63 25.77
CA MET A 693 4.47 41.97 24.50
C MET A 693 4.12 42.88 23.32
N VAL A 694 5.09 43.08 22.41
CA VAL A 694 4.82 43.63 21.08
C VAL A 694 4.73 42.48 20.05
N ALA A 695 3.53 42.23 19.54
CA ALA A 695 3.28 41.28 18.47
C ALA A 695 3.37 41.96 17.10
N LEU A 696 4.13 41.36 16.19
CA LEU A 696 4.36 41.83 14.81
C LEU A 696 3.77 40.88 13.76
N ALA A 697 3.49 39.63 14.13
CA ALA A 697 2.89 38.65 13.24
C ALA A 697 2.06 37.60 13.99
N LYS A 698 1.09 37.02 13.27
CA LYS A 698 0.29 35.85 13.72
C LYS A 698 0.90 34.50 13.30
N TYR A 699 1.89 34.52 12.41
CA TYR A 699 2.54 33.32 11.88
C TYR A 699 4.05 33.53 11.62
N PRO A 700 4.90 32.48 11.60
CA PRO A 700 6.33 32.62 11.37
C PRO A 700 6.66 33.27 10.01
N LEU A 701 7.28 34.45 10.05
CA LEU A 701 7.69 35.19 8.84
C LEU A 701 8.90 34.55 8.12
N ARG A 702 9.57 33.56 8.73
CA ARG A 702 10.73 32.86 8.13
C ARG A 702 10.42 32.25 6.75
N ASN A 703 9.19 31.78 6.55
CA ASN A 703 8.74 31.21 5.27
C ASN A 703 8.50 32.27 4.19
N GLU A 704 8.57 33.56 4.55
CA GLU A 704 8.48 34.71 3.64
C GLU A 704 9.83 35.42 3.47
N MET A 705 10.87 34.98 4.20
CA MET A 705 12.18 35.65 4.19
C MET A 705 12.82 35.63 2.81
N GLY A 706 12.50 34.66 1.95
CA GLY A 706 12.93 34.67 0.56
C GLY A 706 12.45 35.93 -0.17
N PHE A 707 11.18 36.31 -0.03
CA PHE A 707 10.62 37.51 -0.66
C PHE A 707 11.22 38.79 -0.08
N ARG A 708 11.39 38.83 1.23
CA ARG A 708 11.95 40.00 1.95
C ARG A 708 13.42 40.22 1.59
N ARG A 709 14.19 39.14 1.46
CA ARG A 709 15.61 39.18 1.08
C ARG A 709 15.82 39.63 -0.37
N ARG A 710 14.86 39.38 -1.27
CA ARG A 710 14.94 39.86 -2.67
C ARG A 710 14.96 41.39 -2.78
N MET A 711 14.50 42.12 -1.77
CA MET A 711 14.61 43.58 -1.78
C MET A 711 15.98 44.10 -1.34
N ILE A 712 16.83 43.27 -0.71
CA ILE A 712 18.13 43.71 -0.20
C ILE A 712 19.03 44.13 -1.37
N GLY A 713 19.56 45.35 -1.31
CA GLY A 713 20.30 45.99 -2.40
C GLY A 713 19.42 46.79 -3.37
N GLY A 714 18.09 46.72 -3.24
CA GLY A 714 17.17 47.57 -3.98
C GLY A 714 17.29 49.03 -3.59
N VAL A 715 17.11 49.93 -4.55
CA VAL A 715 17.44 51.35 -4.40
C VAL A 715 16.21 52.20 -4.67
N PHE A 716 15.94 53.15 -3.78
CA PHE A 716 15.01 54.24 -4.03
C PHE A 716 15.77 55.43 -4.59
N GLU A 717 15.36 55.92 -5.75
CA GLU A 717 16.04 56.97 -6.49
C GLU A 717 15.09 58.12 -6.84
N GLY A 718 15.62 59.34 -6.80
CA GLY A 718 14.93 60.56 -7.23
C GLY A 718 15.61 61.20 -8.43
N SER A 719 14.84 61.70 -9.39
CA SER A 719 15.36 62.45 -10.54
C SER A 719 14.39 63.54 -10.99
N ASN A 720 14.91 64.51 -11.73
CA ASN A 720 14.12 65.47 -12.51
C ASN A 720 14.15 65.15 -14.02
N SER A 721 14.81 64.06 -14.43
CA SER A 721 14.81 63.53 -15.79
C SER A 721 13.99 62.22 -15.85
N PRO A 722 13.11 62.03 -16.86
CA PRO A 722 12.27 60.83 -16.96
C PRO A 722 13.06 59.54 -17.22
N ASP A 723 14.30 59.62 -17.70
CA ASP A 723 15.21 58.47 -17.90
C ASP A 723 16.08 58.17 -16.66
N PHE A 724 15.90 58.91 -15.57
CA PHE A 724 16.69 58.86 -14.34
C PHE A 724 18.20 59.12 -14.55
N ARG A 725 18.56 59.95 -15.54
CA ARG A 725 19.94 60.39 -15.77
C ARG A 725 20.05 61.93 -15.77
N PRO A 726 20.69 62.56 -14.77
CA PRO A 726 21.21 61.96 -13.52
C PRO A 726 20.08 61.61 -12.55
N CYS A 727 20.36 60.74 -11.57
CA CYS A 727 19.49 60.50 -10.42
C CYS A 727 20.30 60.55 -9.12
N ASP A 728 19.62 60.83 -8.02
CA ASP A 728 20.15 60.78 -6.67
C ASP A 728 19.61 59.54 -5.95
N THR A 729 20.47 58.81 -5.23
CA THR A 729 20.04 57.73 -4.33
C THR A 729 19.44 58.31 -3.06
N LEU A 730 18.18 57.98 -2.78
CA LEU A 730 17.46 58.42 -1.60
C LEU A 730 17.55 57.40 -0.45
N TYR A 731 17.52 56.11 -0.78
CA TYR A 731 17.64 55.03 0.19
C TYR A 731 18.08 53.72 -0.48
N ILE A 732 18.83 52.89 0.24
CA ILE A 732 19.19 51.53 -0.16
C ILE A 732 18.62 50.57 0.89
N VAL A 733 17.94 49.52 0.45
CA VAL A 733 17.43 48.48 1.36
C VAL A 733 18.59 47.60 1.80
N GLU A 734 19.07 47.80 3.04
CA GLU A 734 20.27 47.11 3.54
C GLU A 734 19.98 45.74 4.17
N LYS A 735 18.75 45.53 4.64
CA LYS A 735 18.35 44.30 5.36
C LYS A 735 16.89 43.93 5.08
N ALA A 736 16.58 42.66 5.30
CA ALA A 736 15.21 42.17 5.25
C ALA A 736 14.37 42.81 6.36
N SER A 737 13.19 43.32 6.00
CA SER A 737 12.24 43.91 6.94
C SER A 737 11.69 42.85 7.92
N GLU A 738 11.58 43.22 9.19
CA GLU A 738 10.93 42.43 10.25
C GLU A 738 9.46 42.84 10.48
N ARG A 739 9.01 43.92 9.84
CA ARG A 739 7.65 44.48 9.96
C ARG A 739 6.87 44.32 8.66
N LEU A 740 5.60 44.73 8.67
CA LEU A 740 4.82 44.80 7.44
C LEU A 740 5.24 46.02 6.61
N VAL A 741 5.36 47.18 7.25
CA VAL A 741 5.70 48.44 6.58
C VAL A 741 6.96 49.02 7.19
N GLU A 742 8.00 49.16 6.37
CA GLU A 742 9.19 49.93 6.71
C GLU A 742 8.96 51.41 6.44
N ARG A 743 9.47 52.25 7.34
CA ARG A 743 9.37 53.71 7.25
C ARG A 743 10.76 54.30 7.25
N VAL A 744 11.12 54.95 6.14
CA VAL A 744 12.44 55.51 5.93
C VAL A 744 12.34 57.01 5.80
N ARG A 745 13.04 57.73 6.68
CA ARG A 745 13.19 59.18 6.54
C ARG A 745 14.21 59.50 5.45
N VAL A 746 13.84 60.40 4.55
CA VAL A 746 14.69 60.90 3.48
C VAL A 746 15.12 62.31 3.81
N ASN A 747 16.42 62.51 3.96
CA ASN A 747 17.02 63.81 4.20
C ASN A 747 17.67 64.35 2.92
N SER A 748 16.90 64.50 1.84
CA SER A 748 17.36 65.21 0.65
C SER A 748 16.96 66.68 0.74
N GLY A 749 17.93 67.58 0.52
CA GLY A 749 17.69 69.02 0.38
C GLY A 749 17.12 69.42 -0.99
N ARG A 750 16.93 68.44 -1.89
CA ARG A 750 16.48 68.65 -3.28
C ARG A 750 15.04 68.18 -3.48
N GLU A 751 14.42 68.68 -4.55
CA GLU A 751 13.10 68.29 -5.01
C GLU A 751 13.21 67.41 -6.26
N TYR A 752 12.31 66.43 -6.38
CA TYR A 752 12.32 65.44 -7.45
C TYR A 752 10.94 65.29 -8.07
N ARG A 753 10.88 65.27 -9.40
CA ARG A 753 9.65 65.01 -10.15
C ARG A 753 9.38 63.51 -10.32
N TYR A 754 10.43 62.72 -10.49
CA TYR A 754 10.37 61.28 -10.73
C TYR A 754 11.01 60.55 -9.56
N LEU A 755 10.27 59.60 -8.97
CA LEU A 755 10.79 58.68 -7.96
C LEU A 755 10.59 57.24 -8.41
N ARG A 756 11.54 56.36 -8.10
CA ARG A 756 11.38 54.91 -8.34
C ARG A 756 12.02 54.08 -7.24
N TYR A 757 11.52 52.86 -7.09
CA TYR A 757 12.23 51.73 -6.54
C TYR A 757 12.79 50.90 -7.70
N TYR A 758 14.10 50.68 -7.70
CA TYR A 758 14.81 49.83 -8.64
C TYR A 758 15.20 48.53 -7.94
N GLY A 759 14.71 47.40 -8.46
CA GLY A 759 14.98 46.09 -7.89
C GLY A 759 16.43 45.65 -8.12
N PRO A 760 17.08 44.99 -7.14
CA PRO A 760 18.44 44.48 -7.32
C PRO A 760 18.47 43.32 -8.32
N ASP A 761 19.67 42.90 -8.73
CA ASP A 761 19.82 41.77 -9.65
C ASP A 761 19.25 40.47 -9.08
N SER A 762 18.66 39.64 -9.95
CA SER A 762 18.02 38.35 -9.58
C SER A 762 16.91 38.47 -8.51
N SER A 763 16.22 39.61 -8.46
CA SER A 763 15.15 39.88 -7.49
C SER A 763 13.75 39.89 -8.08
N TRP A 764 13.63 39.96 -9.42
CA TRP A 764 12.36 40.23 -10.11
C TRP A 764 11.64 41.49 -9.60
N CYS A 765 12.38 42.47 -9.05
CA CYS A 765 11.83 43.72 -8.50
C CYS A 765 10.67 43.51 -7.50
N HIS A 766 10.80 42.50 -6.64
CA HIS A 766 9.70 42.06 -5.78
C HIS A 766 9.39 43.08 -4.66
N VAL A 767 8.24 43.77 -4.74
CA VAL A 767 7.76 44.75 -3.74
C VAL A 767 6.23 44.76 -3.69
N ALA A 768 5.64 44.85 -2.50
CA ALA A 768 4.18 44.84 -2.33
C ALA A 768 3.57 46.23 -2.50
N GLU A 769 4.05 47.19 -1.72
CA GLU A 769 3.46 48.53 -1.66
C GLU A 769 4.58 49.55 -1.42
N ILE A 770 4.45 50.73 -2.00
CA ILE A 770 5.31 51.90 -1.83
C ILE A 770 4.41 53.12 -1.67
N ALA A 771 4.75 53.99 -0.71
CA ALA A 771 4.15 55.30 -0.59
C ALA A 771 5.23 56.36 -0.33
N PHE A 772 5.14 57.49 -1.04
CA PHE A 772 6.04 58.62 -0.87
C PHE A 772 5.33 59.71 -0.07
N PHE A 773 6.04 60.34 0.87
CA PHE A 773 5.51 61.41 1.70
C PHE A 773 6.39 62.65 1.61
N GLY A 774 5.77 63.82 1.66
CA GLY A 774 6.48 65.09 1.56
C GLY A 774 5.55 66.25 1.21
N GLY A 775 6.08 67.24 0.48
CA GLY A 775 5.36 68.49 0.22
C GLY A 775 5.27 69.41 1.45
N ALA A 776 4.42 70.44 1.36
CA ALA A 776 4.32 71.49 2.39
C ALA A 776 3.60 71.02 3.67
N ASP A 777 2.71 70.03 3.55
CA ASP A 777 1.91 69.44 4.63
C ASP A 777 2.48 68.10 5.14
N GLY A 778 3.51 67.56 4.48
CA GLY A 778 4.11 66.26 4.83
C GLY A 778 3.22 65.06 4.50
N GLY A 779 2.18 65.25 3.68
CA GLY A 779 1.18 64.23 3.34
C GLY A 779 1.68 63.16 2.36
N LYS A 780 0.85 62.12 2.15
CA LYS A 780 1.08 61.10 1.11
C LYS A 780 0.96 61.75 -0.27
N LEU A 781 1.99 61.60 -1.08
CA LEU A 781 2.06 62.14 -2.43
C LEU A 781 1.35 61.21 -3.43
N THR A 782 0.80 61.80 -4.48
CA THR A 782 0.11 61.11 -5.58
C THR A 782 0.63 61.61 -6.93
N GLY A 783 0.60 60.75 -7.95
CA GLY A 783 1.10 61.06 -9.28
C GLY A 783 0.81 59.93 -10.26
N LYS A 784 1.32 60.05 -11.48
CA LYS A 784 1.19 59.01 -12.51
C LYS A 784 2.16 57.87 -12.20
N ILE A 785 1.65 56.65 -12.05
CA ILE A 785 2.49 55.46 -11.85
C ILE A 785 3.30 55.18 -13.12
N ILE A 786 4.58 54.90 -12.97
CA ILE A 786 5.54 54.61 -14.03
C ILE A 786 6.38 53.39 -13.66
N GLY A 787 6.87 52.62 -14.61
CA GLY A 787 7.65 51.41 -14.31
C GLY A 787 7.86 50.53 -15.53
N THR A 788 8.51 49.39 -15.30
CA THR A 788 8.72 48.36 -16.30
C THR A 788 7.54 47.39 -16.36
N PRO A 789 6.84 47.26 -17.50
CA PRO A 789 5.67 46.38 -17.63
C PRO A 789 6.04 44.90 -17.67
N GLY A 790 5.08 44.06 -17.25
CA GLY A 790 5.09 42.59 -17.44
C GLY A 790 5.66 41.77 -16.28
N SER A 791 5.19 40.52 -16.17
CA SER A 791 5.55 39.54 -15.14
C SER A 791 5.91 38.15 -15.72
N PRO A 792 6.52 37.23 -14.93
CA PRO A 792 6.83 35.88 -15.39
C PRO A 792 5.56 35.08 -15.70
N GLY A 793 5.54 34.37 -16.84
CA GLY A 793 4.44 33.47 -17.22
C GLY A 793 3.33 34.11 -18.05
N ASN A 794 3.33 35.43 -18.26
CA ASN A 794 2.35 36.07 -19.12
C ASN A 794 3.01 37.13 -20.01
N GLN A 795 2.90 36.99 -21.33
CA GLN A 795 3.48 37.89 -22.33
C GLN A 795 2.75 39.26 -22.37
N GLY A 796 2.59 39.94 -21.23
CA GLY A 796 2.05 41.30 -21.13
C GLY A 796 0.61 41.45 -20.63
N ASN A 797 -0.09 40.37 -20.25
CA ASN A 797 -1.50 40.43 -19.80
C ASN A 797 -1.73 40.10 -18.31
N ASP A 798 -0.67 39.86 -17.52
CA ASP A 798 -0.83 39.65 -16.08
C ASP A 798 -1.03 40.99 -15.36
N THR A 799 -2.28 41.24 -14.99
CA THR A 799 -2.69 42.43 -14.23
C THR A 799 -2.55 42.23 -12.72
N TYR A 800 -2.02 41.11 -12.22
CA TYR A 800 -1.91 40.79 -10.80
C TYR A 800 -0.54 41.09 -10.20
N HIS A 801 0.52 41.10 -11.03
CA HIS A 801 1.91 41.36 -10.60
C HIS A 801 2.64 42.49 -11.36
N ASP A 802 1.89 43.31 -12.09
CA ASP A 802 2.43 44.44 -12.84
C ASP A 802 3.05 45.53 -11.94
N TYR A 803 3.92 46.39 -12.49
CA TYR A 803 4.58 47.49 -11.76
C TYR A 803 3.59 48.40 -11.02
N THR A 804 2.36 48.53 -11.51
CA THR A 804 1.29 49.30 -10.87
C THR A 804 0.88 48.78 -9.49
N LYS A 805 1.18 47.52 -9.16
CA LYS A 805 0.80 46.90 -7.89
C LYS A 805 1.50 47.45 -6.67
N ALA A 806 2.64 48.10 -6.83
CA ALA A 806 3.30 48.79 -5.73
C ALA A 806 2.50 50.01 -5.21
N PHE A 807 1.39 50.39 -5.83
CA PHE A 807 0.66 51.63 -5.49
C PHE A 807 -0.87 51.45 -5.46
N ASP A 808 -1.38 50.21 -5.42
CA ASP A 808 -2.83 49.95 -5.45
C ASP A 808 -3.47 49.90 -4.05
N GLY A 809 -2.67 50.11 -2.99
CA GLY A 809 -3.12 50.13 -1.61
C GLY A 809 -3.37 48.74 -1.03
N LYS A 810 -3.03 47.66 -1.75
CA LYS A 810 -3.23 46.28 -1.31
C LYS A 810 -1.89 45.64 -1.01
N ILE A 811 -1.58 45.51 0.27
CA ILE A 811 -0.34 44.88 0.76
C ILE A 811 -0.16 43.39 0.37
N TRP A 812 -1.19 42.74 -0.17
CA TRP A 812 -1.19 41.33 -0.57
C TRP A 812 -1.05 41.13 -2.09
N THR A 813 -0.99 42.21 -2.86
CA THR A 813 -0.48 42.20 -4.24
C THR A 813 0.97 42.65 -4.25
N SER A 814 1.72 42.27 -5.28
CA SER A 814 3.12 42.65 -5.40
C SER A 814 3.60 42.67 -6.83
N VAL A 815 4.56 43.55 -7.11
CA VAL A 815 5.30 43.55 -8.37
C VAL A 815 6.13 42.28 -8.46
N ASN A 816 6.11 41.61 -9.61
CA ASN A 816 6.99 40.51 -9.95
C ASN A 816 7.39 40.67 -11.41
N TYR A 817 8.54 41.28 -11.67
CA TYR A 817 8.99 41.65 -13.01
C TYR A 817 9.32 40.43 -13.87
N ARG A 818 9.06 40.51 -15.18
CA ARG A 818 9.25 39.41 -16.13
C ARG A 818 10.66 38.81 -16.13
N TYR A 819 11.68 39.64 -15.96
CA TYR A 819 13.07 39.19 -15.94
C TYR A 819 13.65 39.24 -14.52
N PRO A 820 14.66 38.40 -14.21
CA PRO A 820 15.29 38.40 -12.89
C PRO A 820 15.90 39.75 -12.48
N SER A 821 16.29 40.57 -13.46
CA SER A 821 16.96 41.87 -13.27
C SER A 821 16.37 42.95 -14.17
N GLY A 822 16.59 44.22 -13.82
CA GLY A 822 16.21 45.38 -14.65
C GLY A 822 14.81 45.95 -14.39
N GLY A 823 14.05 45.33 -13.49
CA GLY A 823 12.70 45.77 -13.12
C GLY A 823 12.71 46.97 -12.16
N TRP A 824 11.78 47.90 -12.37
CA TRP A 824 11.57 49.04 -11.46
C TRP A 824 10.12 49.53 -11.51
N THR A 825 9.70 50.20 -10.44
CA THR A 825 8.37 50.83 -10.32
C THR A 825 8.47 52.16 -9.59
N GLY A 826 7.63 53.13 -9.92
CA GLY A 826 7.78 54.51 -9.48
C GLY A 826 6.60 55.41 -9.81
N MET A 827 6.81 56.72 -9.62
CA MET A 827 5.80 57.75 -9.80
C MET A 827 6.37 59.02 -10.43
N ASP A 828 5.65 59.58 -11.40
CA ASP A 828 5.83 60.95 -11.92
C ASP A 828 4.82 61.87 -11.23
N PHE A 829 5.29 62.81 -10.42
CA PHE A 829 4.45 63.79 -9.72
C PHE A 829 3.97 64.94 -10.61
N GLY A 830 4.42 65.01 -11.87
CA GLY A 830 4.13 66.10 -12.82
C GLY A 830 4.95 67.37 -12.58
N ARG A 831 5.43 67.58 -11.34
CA ARG A 831 6.32 68.67 -10.91
C ARG A 831 7.32 68.18 -9.86
N PRO A 832 8.47 68.85 -9.66
CA PRO A 832 9.36 68.54 -8.55
C PRO A 832 8.66 68.67 -7.20
N MET A 833 8.87 67.68 -6.33
CA MET A 833 8.32 67.63 -4.97
C MET A 833 9.44 67.32 -3.96
N LYS A 834 9.38 67.97 -2.80
CA LYS A 834 10.24 67.62 -1.67
C LYS A 834 9.76 66.30 -1.03
N ILE A 835 10.68 65.36 -0.83
CA ILE A 835 10.41 64.06 -0.22
C ILE A 835 11.01 64.02 1.18
N THR A 836 10.21 63.62 2.17
CA THR A 836 10.62 63.53 3.58
C THR A 836 10.59 62.10 4.10
N GLU A 837 9.73 61.24 3.56
CA GLU A 837 9.62 59.84 3.99
C GLU A 837 9.22 58.91 2.83
N ILE A 838 9.72 57.68 2.89
CA ILE A 838 9.34 56.58 2.00
C ILE A 838 8.80 55.47 2.90
N HIS A 839 7.59 55.01 2.61
CA HIS A 839 7.04 53.79 3.20
C HIS A 839 7.09 52.70 2.16
N TYR A 840 7.54 51.52 2.54
CA TYR A 840 7.48 50.37 1.64
C TYR A 840 7.17 49.07 2.40
N SER A 841 6.51 48.15 1.70
CA SER A 841 6.22 46.81 2.18
C SER A 841 6.87 45.80 1.24
N PRO A 842 7.64 44.82 1.78
CA PRO A 842 8.02 43.66 0.99
C PRO A 842 6.78 42.84 0.63
N ALA A 843 6.89 42.07 -0.45
CA ALA A 843 5.93 41.01 -0.71
C ALA A 843 5.88 40.03 0.45
N ASN A 844 4.67 39.65 0.82
CA ASN A 844 4.36 38.93 2.05
C ASN A 844 3.14 38.01 1.82
N ARG A 845 2.82 37.14 2.78
CA ARG A 845 1.65 36.25 2.73
C ARG A 845 0.57 36.61 3.76
N ASP A 846 0.44 37.90 4.07
CA ASP A 846 -0.61 38.43 4.96
C ASP A 846 -0.55 37.90 6.41
N ASN A 847 0.66 37.58 6.90
CA ASN A 847 0.88 37.04 8.23
C ASN A 847 1.31 38.09 9.28
N CYS A 848 1.64 39.31 8.84
CA CYS A 848 1.91 40.43 9.75
C CYS A 848 0.61 41.02 10.32
N ILE A 849 0.73 41.81 11.38
CA ILE A 849 -0.38 42.58 11.93
C ILE A 849 -0.78 43.70 10.98
N ARG A 850 -2.10 43.93 10.86
CA ARG A 850 -2.67 44.93 9.98
C ARG A 850 -3.58 45.89 10.72
N ALA A 851 -3.42 47.17 10.42
CA ALA A 851 -4.36 48.17 10.89
C ALA A 851 -5.78 47.85 10.39
N GLY A 852 -6.77 47.95 11.29
CA GLY A 852 -8.17 47.67 11.07
C GLY A 852 -8.62 46.26 11.45
N ASP A 853 -7.70 45.30 11.59
CA ASP A 853 -8.05 43.92 11.93
C ASP A 853 -8.16 43.73 13.46
N GLU A 854 -9.11 42.88 13.88
CA GLU A 854 -9.31 42.51 15.28
C GLU A 854 -8.53 41.23 15.60
N TYR A 855 -7.67 41.31 16.63
CA TYR A 855 -6.87 40.19 17.09
C TYR A 855 -7.17 39.83 18.54
N GLU A 856 -7.02 38.55 18.88
CA GLU A 856 -7.09 38.03 20.25
C GLU A 856 -5.81 37.26 20.59
N LEU A 857 -5.15 37.65 21.68
CA LEU A 857 -3.98 36.95 22.18
C LEU A 857 -4.43 35.87 23.17
N TYR A 858 -3.99 34.64 22.94
CA TYR A 858 -4.14 33.53 23.86
C TYR A 858 -2.81 33.21 24.53
N TYR A 859 -2.84 32.83 25.81
CA TYR A 859 -1.71 32.26 26.54
C TYR A 859 -2.08 30.89 27.11
N CYS A 860 -1.10 30.00 27.29
CA CYS A 860 -1.33 28.65 27.80
C CYS A 860 -1.09 28.56 29.31
N ASP A 861 -2.15 28.39 30.09
CA ASP A 861 -2.06 28.06 31.53
C ASP A 861 -2.94 26.86 31.83
N LYS A 862 -2.35 25.66 31.67
CA LYS A 862 -3.03 24.35 31.58
C LYS A 862 -4.04 24.23 30.43
N VAL A 863 -4.77 25.28 30.12
CA VAL A 863 -5.67 25.45 28.98
C VAL A 863 -5.38 26.79 28.32
N TRP A 864 -5.89 26.99 27.10
CA TRP A 864 -5.82 28.28 26.44
C TRP A 864 -6.72 29.29 27.16
N LYS A 865 -6.15 30.44 27.53
CA LYS A 865 -6.85 31.57 28.15
C LYS A 865 -6.62 32.82 27.28
N SER A 866 -7.65 33.66 27.16
CA SER A 866 -7.53 34.93 26.45
C SER A 866 -6.81 35.97 27.32
N ALA A 867 -5.82 36.66 26.76
CA ALA A 867 -5.19 37.86 27.30
C ALA A 867 -5.87 39.16 26.78
N GLY A 868 -6.96 39.02 26.02
CA GLY A 868 -7.76 40.14 25.53
C GLY A 868 -7.75 40.31 24.02
N ARG A 869 -8.71 41.11 23.54
CA ARG A 869 -8.91 41.47 22.14
C ARG A 869 -8.50 42.91 21.88
N LYS A 870 -7.89 43.16 20.72
CA LYS A 870 -7.49 44.50 20.27
C LYS A 870 -7.70 44.64 18.77
N VAL A 871 -8.26 45.77 18.35
CA VAL A 871 -8.22 46.20 16.95
C VAL A 871 -6.89 46.89 16.72
N ALA A 872 -6.11 46.39 15.78
CA ALA A 872 -4.82 46.98 15.46
C ALA A 872 -5.01 48.35 14.77
N VAL A 873 -4.30 49.37 15.25
CA VAL A 873 -4.27 50.71 14.63
C VAL A 873 -3.02 50.93 13.77
N THR A 874 -2.01 50.08 13.96
CA THR A 874 -0.75 50.06 13.20
C THR A 874 -0.41 48.61 12.81
N ASP A 875 0.76 48.39 12.23
CA ASP A 875 1.31 47.07 11.89
C ASP A 875 1.93 46.31 13.08
N SER A 876 1.45 46.61 14.30
CA SER A 876 1.92 45.99 15.55
C SER A 876 0.86 46.10 16.64
N LEU A 877 0.88 45.16 17.59
CA LEU A 877 0.00 45.17 18.77
C LEU A 877 0.81 45.10 20.05
N LEU A 878 0.54 46.00 21.00
CA LEU A 878 1.07 45.95 22.36
C LEU A 878 0.04 45.25 23.27
N PHE A 879 0.46 44.23 24.00
CA PHE A 879 -0.28 43.63 25.10
C PHE A 879 0.52 43.83 26.39
N GLU A 880 -0.06 44.53 27.36
CA GLU A 880 0.60 44.88 28.62
C GLU A 880 0.33 43.79 29.67
N ASP A 881 1.28 43.60 30.58
CA ASP A 881 1.15 42.72 31.74
C ASP A 881 0.70 41.27 31.43
N VAL A 882 1.17 40.69 30.31
CA VAL A 882 0.82 39.31 29.95
C VAL A 882 1.67 38.29 30.71
N PRO A 883 1.14 37.09 31.06
CA PRO A 883 1.88 36.13 31.90
C PRO A 883 3.16 35.61 31.23
N ALA A 884 4.32 35.74 31.86
CA ALA A 884 5.59 35.30 31.30
C ALA A 884 5.82 33.78 31.43
N GLY A 885 6.85 33.27 30.74
CA GLY A 885 7.26 31.85 30.82
C GLY A 885 6.40 30.85 30.06
N THR A 886 5.36 31.30 29.35
CA THR A 886 4.41 30.43 28.65
C THR A 886 4.43 30.57 27.11
N LEU A 887 3.61 29.74 26.45
CA LEU A 887 3.26 29.85 25.04
C LEU A 887 2.10 30.80 24.82
N TYR A 888 2.18 31.48 23.69
CA TYR A 888 1.17 32.39 23.18
C TYR A 888 0.71 31.96 21.80
N LEU A 889 -0.51 32.36 21.43
CA LEU A 889 -1.04 32.24 20.09
C LEU A 889 -1.86 33.48 19.77
N LEU A 890 -1.62 34.11 18.62
CA LEU A 890 -2.39 35.27 18.18
C LEU A 890 -3.41 34.85 17.13
N TYR A 891 -4.68 35.11 17.40
CA TYR A 891 -5.81 34.79 16.53
C TYR A 891 -6.30 36.08 15.86
N ASP A 892 -6.51 36.05 14.55
CA ASP A 892 -7.13 37.13 13.77
C ASP A 892 -8.60 36.79 13.52
N HIS A 893 -9.51 37.61 14.06
CA HIS A 893 -10.97 37.45 13.94
C HIS A 893 -11.51 38.06 12.64
N THR A 894 -10.71 38.83 11.92
CA THR A 894 -11.14 39.51 10.70
C THR A 894 -10.85 38.67 9.46
N ARG A 895 -9.63 38.10 9.33
CA ARG A 895 -9.24 37.37 8.12
C ARG A 895 -8.07 36.40 8.27
N GLY A 896 -8.00 35.47 7.32
CA GLY A 896 -6.94 34.46 7.23
C GLY A 896 -7.07 33.38 8.30
N GLU A 897 -6.44 32.24 8.04
CA GLU A 897 -6.49 31.09 8.96
C GLU A 897 -5.14 30.75 9.60
N GLN A 898 -4.07 31.42 9.16
CA GLN A 898 -2.72 31.18 9.65
C GLN A 898 -2.56 31.75 11.06
N ARG A 899 -2.13 30.88 11.97
CA ARG A 899 -1.86 31.19 13.38
C ARG A 899 -0.97 30.09 13.95
N ARG A 900 0.07 30.47 14.70
CA ARG A 900 1.01 29.51 15.29
C ARG A 900 1.33 29.88 16.73
N ILE A 901 1.73 28.88 17.49
CA ILE A 901 2.24 29.08 18.83
C ILE A 901 3.63 29.73 18.80
N PHE A 902 3.93 30.57 19.79
CA PHE A 902 5.24 31.18 19.98
C PHE A 902 5.49 31.42 21.47
N SER A 903 6.76 31.44 21.86
CA SER A 903 7.20 32.02 23.14
C SER A 903 7.62 33.48 22.94
N TYR A 904 7.69 34.26 24.02
CA TYR A 904 8.16 35.64 23.98
C TYR A 904 9.43 35.77 24.80
N GLU A 905 10.56 35.96 24.11
CA GLU A 905 11.90 35.89 24.69
C GLU A 905 12.69 37.11 24.23
N ASN A 906 13.34 37.80 25.17
CA ASN A 906 14.16 38.98 24.89
C ASN A 906 13.44 40.06 24.05
N GLY A 907 12.15 40.28 24.32
CA GLY A 907 11.32 41.26 23.60
C GLY A 907 10.88 40.83 22.19
N ARG A 908 11.00 39.54 21.83
CA ARG A 908 10.71 39.03 20.48
C ARG A 908 9.84 37.79 20.50
N GLN A 909 9.01 37.64 19.47
CA GLN A 909 8.28 36.41 19.19
C GLN A 909 9.26 35.32 18.70
N VAL A 910 9.34 34.22 19.43
CA VAL A 910 10.12 33.01 19.08
C VAL A 910 9.13 31.90 18.73
N TRP A 911 9.02 31.60 17.44
CA TRP A 911 8.07 30.61 16.94
C TRP A 911 8.46 29.18 17.34
N ARG A 912 7.47 28.39 17.75
CA ARG A 912 7.65 27.03 18.29
C ARG A 912 6.85 25.98 17.53
#